data_AF-A0A522YS68-F1
#
_entry.id   AF-A0A522YS68-F1
#
_cell.length_a   1.000
_cell.length_b   1.000
_cell.length_c   1.000
_cell.angle_alpha   90.00
_cell.angle_beta   90.00
_cell.angle_gamma   90.00
#
_symmetry.space_group_name_H-M   'P 1'
#
loop_
_entity.id
_entity.type
_entity.pdbx_description
1 polymer ?
#
loop_
_entity_poly.entity_id
_entity_poly.type
_entity_poly.pdbx_seq_one_letter_code
_entity_poly.pdbx_strand_id
1 'polypeptide(L)'
;MSSLRVEEPSVNGAAETPWSAATGRELTELNARHGWSLDAAELAAVQAHFKALKREPTLAEVETLAQTWSEHCKHKTFTSPIRYREGKTVKLVKNLLQETVAFATQKLKKPWCLSVFEDNAGIVAFDKAWALAYKAETHNHPCAVEPYGGAETGVGGVVRDVLGAGLGAKPVLNTDVFCFAAPTYDGPLPAGTLHPKRTMTSVVAGVRDYGNRMGIPTAAGGIWFDDEYRFNPLVFVGTVGLIPRSAIAKSVKPGDLIVAAGGRTGRDGLHGATFSSAALDDSSSVSAVQIGHAIMEKKVLDAQLRARDKGLYRGVTDCGAGGFSSAVGEMAEKSGKKGGARVRLDGALLKTTEILPWETWVSESQERMVFAVPKDKLAAFAEVFSAEGVEHCVLGEFTDTGRLEVSWKDQKLVDLDLHFLHKGVPRRERPAVWDAPKTAPKKGGRGSEKARAGEALRFCLSHLNVCSREWIIRQYDHEVQGGTVVKPLQGLHHDGPGDACVIWPQAVVGESGGWRGFAVSHGMNPSYGKLDPYAMALACVDEALSNLACVGADVSQAALLDNFCWGDPEDPKALGALVRCANGCRDAALGFSAPFISGKDSLNNTYLDAKGAKHSIPGTLLISALAPVPDVRQAVTMDFKTANNPVYLVGWTSDETGGSLWEEFSGETGGAVPLVEPRSAKEALLAVSSAVRSGLVMSAHDLREGGLAVAAAEMAFSGEVGVRLDLERVPRTKDVTDPVTILFSESPSRFLFEVAPEKEKAFLKAMKGVPLARVGQTIANPVLRVVDLDSRTLMEERLHELKAAWQRPLASALGGWPGQNGNGSHK
;
A
#
# COMPACT_ATOMS: atom_id res chain seq x y z
N MET A 1 -4.30 -9.64 -46.97
CA MET A 1 -5.40 -10.24 -46.20
C MET A 1 -6.53 -9.22 -46.14
N SER A 2 -7.68 -9.59 -46.68
CA SER A 2 -8.81 -8.74 -47.04
C SER A 2 -9.64 -8.28 -45.84
N SER A 3 -9.78 -6.96 -45.70
CA SER A 3 -11.05 -6.22 -45.49
C SER A 3 -12.13 -6.79 -44.57
N LEU A 4 -11.82 -7.22 -43.34
CA LEU A 4 -12.81 -7.08 -42.28
C LEU A 4 -12.84 -5.59 -41.89
N ARG A 5 -13.82 -4.85 -42.45
CA ARG A 5 -14.25 -3.58 -41.85
C ARG A 5 -14.85 -3.94 -40.52
N VAL A 6 -14.05 -3.84 -39.47
CA VAL A 6 -14.56 -3.81 -38.11
C VAL A 6 -15.22 -2.44 -37.95
N GLU A 7 -16.49 -2.34 -38.35
CA GLU A 7 -17.28 -1.13 -38.09
C GLU A 7 -17.38 -0.94 -36.58
N GLU A 8 -17.11 0.28 -36.13
CA GLU A 8 -17.23 0.63 -34.72
C GLU A 8 -18.70 0.50 -34.30
N PRO A 9 -19.01 -0.21 -33.21
CA PRO A 9 -20.37 -0.33 -32.73
C PRO A 9 -20.97 1.05 -32.41
N SER A 10 -22.26 1.22 -32.70
CA SER A 10 -23.01 2.41 -32.29
C SER A 10 -23.02 2.54 -30.77
N VAL A 11 -22.85 3.76 -30.26
CA VAL A 11 -23.01 4.09 -28.82
C VAL A 11 -24.43 3.76 -28.31
N ASN A 12 -25.42 3.74 -29.20
CA ASN A 12 -26.80 3.39 -28.85
C ASN A 12 -27.04 1.86 -28.90
N GLY A 13 -26.07 1.08 -29.38
CA GLY A 13 -26.25 -0.35 -29.66
C GLY A 13 -27.43 -0.58 -30.62
N ALA A 14 -28.39 -1.40 -30.20
CA ALA A 14 -29.64 -1.65 -30.92
C ALA A 14 -30.77 -0.66 -30.59
N ALA A 15 -30.53 0.35 -29.74
CA ALA A 15 -31.56 1.33 -29.38
C ALA A 15 -31.83 2.30 -30.55
N GLU A 16 -33.10 2.61 -30.79
CA GLU A 16 -33.53 3.49 -31.88
C GLU A 16 -33.36 4.99 -31.54
N THR A 17 -33.35 5.36 -30.25
CA THR A 17 -33.24 6.75 -29.79
C THR A 17 -31.79 7.23 -29.82
N PRO A 18 -31.47 8.36 -30.49
CA PRO A 18 -30.13 8.99 -30.42
C PRO A 18 -29.76 9.38 -28.99
N TRP A 19 -28.47 9.29 -28.62
CA TRP A 19 -27.96 9.67 -27.29
C TRP A 19 -28.37 11.08 -26.90
N SER A 20 -28.32 12.03 -27.85
CA SER A 20 -28.77 13.41 -27.62
C SER A 20 -30.28 13.53 -27.35
N ALA A 21 -31.11 12.58 -27.77
CA ALA A 21 -32.55 12.59 -27.54
C ALA A 21 -32.98 11.68 -26.37
N ALA A 22 -32.10 10.82 -25.90
CA ALA A 22 -32.38 9.85 -24.84
C ALA A 22 -32.83 10.53 -23.54
N THR A 23 -33.87 9.98 -22.93
CA THR A 23 -34.31 10.30 -21.57
C THR A 23 -33.29 9.81 -20.54
N GLY A 24 -33.35 10.35 -19.31
CA GLY A 24 -32.45 9.88 -18.24
C GLY A 24 -32.57 8.37 -17.95
N ARG A 25 -33.76 7.80 -18.17
CA ARG A 25 -33.98 6.35 -18.06
C ARG A 25 -33.25 5.59 -19.18
N GLU A 26 -33.41 5.99 -20.43
CA GLU A 26 -32.72 5.36 -21.57
C GLU A 26 -31.19 5.45 -21.42
N LEU A 27 -30.66 6.59 -20.95
CA LEU A 27 -29.22 6.73 -20.65
C LEU A 27 -28.75 5.78 -19.55
N THR A 28 -29.58 5.58 -18.52
CA THR A 28 -29.27 4.63 -17.43
C THR A 28 -29.26 3.18 -17.94
N GLU A 29 -30.20 2.83 -18.83
CA GLU A 29 -30.26 1.51 -19.46
C GLU A 29 -29.05 1.27 -20.39
N LEU A 30 -28.60 2.29 -21.14
CA LEU A 30 -27.37 2.23 -21.92
C LEU A 30 -26.13 2.08 -21.03
N ASN A 31 -26.04 2.87 -19.96
CA ASN A 31 -24.96 2.81 -18.99
C ASN A 31 -24.80 1.41 -18.37
N ALA A 32 -25.91 0.78 -17.97
CA ALA A 32 -25.91 -0.58 -17.44
C ALA A 32 -25.51 -1.63 -18.50
N ARG A 33 -25.96 -1.45 -19.75
CA ARG A 33 -25.63 -2.37 -20.85
C ARG A 33 -24.14 -2.37 -21.19
N HIS A 34 -23.50 -1.20 -21.16
CA HIS A 34 -22.10 -1.03 -21.52
C HIS A 34 -21.13 -1.13 -20.33
N GLY A 35 -21.62 -1.08 -19.08
CA GLY A 35 -20.77 -1.21 -17.90
C GLY A 35 -19.90 0.02 -17.62
N TRP A 36 -20.33 1.22 -18.04
CA TRP A 36 -19.56 2.46 -17.84
C TRP A 36 -19.52 2.93 -16.39
N SER A 37 -20.47 2.48 -15.55
CA SER A 37 -20.58 2.88 -14.14
C SER A 37 -20.63 4.41 -13.93
N LEU A 38 -21.19 5.15 -14.89
CA LEU A 38 -21.46 6.59 -14.76
C LEU A 38 -22.75 6.81 -13.98
N ASP A 39 -22.76 7.83 -13.13
CA ASP A 39 -23.98 8.25 -12.42
C ASP A 39 -24.90 9.13 -13.30
N ALA A 40 -26.11 9.41 -12.81
CA ALA A 40 -27.08 10.18 -13.56
C ALA A 40 -26.64 11.62 -13.88
N ALA A 41 -25.85 12.25 -13.01
CA ALA A 41 -25.33 13.60 -13.24
C ALA A 41 -24.20 13.59 -14.27
N GLU A 42 -23.34 12.58 -14.22
CA GLU A 42 -22.27 12.35 -15.19
C GLU A 42 -22.85 12.09 -16.59
N LEU A 43 -23.82 11.18 -16.72
CA LEU A 43 -24.53 10.92 -17.97
C LEU A 43 -25.19 12.19 -18.54
N ALA A 44 -25.82 13.00 -17.67
CA ALA A 44 -26.42 14.27 -18.08
C ALA A 44 -25.36 15.28 -18.55
N ALA A 45 -24.19 15.34 -17.90
CA ALA A 45 -23.09 16.22 -18.30
C ALA A 45 -22.50 15.80 -19.65
N VAL A 46 -22.30 14.50 -19.88
CA VAL A 46 -21.90 13.94 -21.18
C VAL A 46 -22.93 14.30 -22.25
N GLN A 47 -24.22 14.02 -22.01
CA GLN A 47 -25.27 14.36 -22.97
C GLN A 47 -25.32 15.86 -23.29
N ALA A 48 -25.23 16.73 -22.27
CA ALA A 48 -25.23 18.18 -22.45
C ALA A 48 -24.05 18.66 -23.30
N HIS A 49 -22.87 18.07 -23.10
CA HIS A 49 -21.67 18.38 -23.88
C HIS A 49 -21.87 18.07 -25.36
N PHE A 50 -22.30 16.84 -25.70
CA PHE A 50 -22.49 16.43 -27.09
C PHE A 50 -23.67 17.16 -27.77
N LYS A 51 -24.74 17.51 -27.02
CA LYS A 51 -25.79 18.43 -27.48
C LYS A 51 -25.23 19.79 -27.87
N ALA A 52 -24.35 20.37 -27.05
CA ALA A 52 -23.73 21.66 -27.35
C ALA A 52 -22.84 21.60 -28.59
N LEU A 53 -22.16 20.47 -28.82
CA LEU A 53 -21.38 20.21 -30.04
C LEU A 53 -22.23 19.89 -31.27
N LYS A 54 -23.55 19.70 -31.12
CA LYS A 54 -24.50 19.33 -32.19
C LYS A 54 -24.09 18.06 -32.94
N ARG A 55 -23.59 17.06 -32.20
CA ARG A 55 -23.25 15.73 -32.73
C ARG A 55 -23.48 14.67 -31.67
N GLU A 56 -23.64 13.42 -32.11
CA GLU A 56 -23.64 12.28 -31.20
C GLU A 56 -22.20 11.94 -30.74
N PRO A 57 -22.03 11.38 -29.52
CA PRO A 57 -20.78 10.76 -29.13
C PRO A 57 -20.53 9.46 -29.90
N THR A 58 -19.27 9.11 -30.09
CA THR A 58 -18.90 7.73 -30.44
C THR A 58 -18.88 6.86 -29.19
N LEU A 59 -18.90 5.53 -29.36
CA LEU A 59 -18.71 4.61 -28.25
C LEU A 59 -17.35 4.83 -27.57
N ALA A 60 -16.27 4.95 -28.36
CA ALA A 60 -14.93 5.20 -27.82
C ALA A 60 -14.83 6.50 -27.00
N GLU A 61 -15.60 7.54 -27.33
CA GLU A 61 -15.65 8.78 -26.54
C GLU A 61 -16.31 8.58 -25.18
N VAL A 62 -17.44 7.86 -25.12
CA VAL A 62 -18.10 7.57 -23.85
C VAL A 62 -17.26 6.61 -23.00
N GLU A 63 -16.64 5.60 -23.61
CA GLU A 63 -15.69 4.71 -22.92
C GLU A 63 -14.49 5.50 -22.35
N THR A 64 -13.91 6.41 -23.14
CA THR A 64 -12.80 7.28 -22.67
C THR A 64 -13.24 8.12 -21.47
N LEU A 65 -14.44 8.71 -21.51
CA LEU A 65 -15.00 9.50 -20.41
C LEU A 65 -15.30 8.62 -19.19
N ALA A 66 -15.86 7.43 -19.38
CA ALA A 66 -16.19 6.48 -18.31
C ALA A 66 -14.94 6.04 -17.53
N GLN A 67 -13.88 5.65 -18.24
CA GLN A 67 -12.61 5.30 -17.61
C GLN A 67 -11.98 6.50 -16.91
N THR A 68 -11.94 7.65 -17.59
CA THR A 68 -11.33 8.87 -17.05
C THR A 68 -12.11 9.44 -15.86
N TRP A 69 -13.43 9.29 -15.79
CA TRP A 69 -14.29 9.81 -14.71
C TRP A 69 -14.63 8.76 -13.65
N SER A 70 -14.04 7.57 -13.73
CA SER A 70 -14.20 6.51 -12.72
C SER A 70 -13.72 6.97 -11.34
N GLU A 71 -14.19 6.31 -10.28
CA GLU A 71 -13.71 6.56 -8.92
C GLU A 71 -12.20 6.31 -8.83
N HIS A 72 -11.75 5.23 -9.47
CA HIS A 72 -10.34 4.83 -9.53
C HIS A 72 -9.41 5.90 -10.11
N CYS A 73 -9.85 6.66 -11.14
CA CYS A 73 -9.01 7.64 -11.82
C CYS A 73 -9.17 9.08 -11.29
N LYS A 74 -10.37 9.50 -10.84
CA LYS A 74 -10.62 10.87 -10.37
C LYS A 74 -10.69 11.02 -8.86
N HIS A 75 -10.73 9.91 -8.13
CA HIS A 75 -10.87 9.91 -6.67
C HIS A 75 -12.06 10.79 -6.25
N LYS A 76 -13.24 10.57 -6.85
CA LYS A 76 -14.35 11.53 -6.78
C LYS A 76 -14.81 11.74 -5.35
N THR A 77 -14.74 10.72 -4.50
CA THR A 77 -15.03 10.81 -3.07
C THR A 77 -14.07 11.76 -2.39
N PHE A 78 -12.76 11.64 -2.64
CA PHE A 78 -11.75 12.50 -2.04
C PHE A 78 -11.75 13.93 -2.59
N THR A 79 -12.25 14.14 -3.81
CA THR A 79 -12.24 15.46 -4.49
C THR A 79 -13.59 16.18 -4.44
N SER A 80 -14.68 15.51 -4.08
CA SER A 80 -16.02 16.11 -3.98
C SER A 80 -16.25 16.79 -2.62
N PRO A 81 -17.18 17.77 -2.55
CA PRO A 81 -17.60 18.33 -1.28
C PRO A 81 -18.29 17.30 -0.38
N ILE A 82 -17.95 17.27 0.91
CA ILE A 82 -18.51 16.39 1.93
C ILE A 82 -19.06 17.23 3.08
N ARG A 83 -20.37 17.11 3.33
CA ARG A 83 -21.02 17.67 4.52
C ARG A 83 -20.86 16.68 5.67
N TYR A 84 -19.83 16.87 6.48
CA TYR A 84 -19.46 15.99 7.58
C TYR A 84 -20.06 16.46 8.91
N ARG A 85 -20.83 15.58 9.55
CA ARG A 85 -21.36 15.74 10.90
C ARG A 85 -20.61 14.83 11.87
N GLU A 86 -20.12 15.41 12.96
CA GLU A 86 -19.54 14.68 14.08
C GLU A 86 -20.18 15.16 15.39
N GLY A 87 -20.97 14.27 16.01
CA GLY A 87 -21.83 14.67 17.12
C GLY A 87 -22.74 15.84 16.74
N LYS A 88 -22.55 16.99 17.41
CA LYS A 88 -23.30 18.24 17.15
C LYS A 88 -22.61 19.19 16.14
N THR A 89 -21.37 18.92 15.76
CA THR A 89 -20.60 19.78 14.86
C THR A 89 -20.85 19.36 13.41
N VAL A 90 -21.08 20.32 12.52
CA VAL A 90 -21.22 20.11 11.07
C VAL A 90 -20.21 21.00 10.36
N LYS A 91 -19.41 20.41 9.45
CA LYS A 91 -18.46 21.13 8.60
C LYS A 91 -18.62 20.69 7.14
N LEU A 92 -18.35 21.62 6.21
CA LEU A 92 -18.23 21.31 4.80
C LEU A 92 -16.74 21.16 4.45
N VAL A 93 -16.32 19.95 4.11
CA VAL A 93 -15.01 19.66 3.53
C VAL A 93 -15.18 19.78 2.01
N LYS A 94 -14.50 20.72 1.34
CA LYS A 94 -14.66 20.93 -0.11
C LYS A 94 -13.87 19.93 -0.95
N ASN A 95 -12.73 19.49 -0.44
CA ASN A 95 -11.88 18.48 -1.05
C ASN A 95 -11.08 17.79 0.06
N LEU A 96 -11.40 16.52 0.35
CA LEU A 96 -10.82 15.79 1.47
C LEU A 96 -9.29 15.68 1.33
N LEU A 97 -8.79 15.33 0.14
CA LEU A 97 -7.36 15.19 -0.13
C LEU A 97 -6.61 16.52 0.10
N GLN A 98 -7.09 17.60 -0.52
CA GLN A 98 -6.47 18.93 -0.47
C GLN A 98 -6.60 19.63 0.89
N GLU A 99 -7.50 19.16 1.76
CA GLU A 99 -7.67 19.70 3.14
C GLU A 99 -7.03 18.82 4.22
N THR A 100 -6.54 17.63 3.86
CA THR A 100 -5.92 16.68 4.80
C THR A 100 -4.50 16.30 4.39
N VAL A 101 -4.33 15.17 3.69
CA VAL A 101 -3.05 14.57 3.33
C VAL A 101 -2.18 15.53 2.51
N ALA A 102 -2.71 16.06 1.40
CA ALA A 102 -1.95 16.99 0.56
C ALA A 102 -1.71 18.32 1.26
N PHE A 103 -2.66 18.80 2.08
CA PHE A 103 -2.47 20.00 2.91
C PHE A 103 -1.29 19.85 3.87
N ALA A 104 -1.18 18.71 4.56
CA ALA A 104 -0.10 18.45 5.50
C ALA A 104 1.26 18.54 4.80
N THR A 105 1.41 17.88 3.65
CA THR A 105 2.65 17.92 2.85
C THR A 105 2.99 19.33 2.37
N GLN A 106 2.01 20.05 1.82
CA GLN A 106 2.19 21.44 1.36
C GLN A 106 2.60 22.37 2.51
N LYS A 107 2.02 22.18 3.70
CA LYS A 107 2.33 22.97 4.90
C LYS A 107 3.71 22.64 5.47
N LEU A 108 4.12 21.38 5.45
CA LEU A 108 5.44 20.95 5.91
C LEU A 108 6.56 21.41 4.97
N LYS A 109 6.30 21.40 3.65
CA LYS A 109 7.20 21.89 2.59
C LYS A 109 8.64 21.43 2.78
N LYS A 110 8.83 20.13 3.00
CA LYS A 110 10.15 19.56 3.29
C LYS A 110 11.05 19.63 2.05
N PRO A 111 12.31 20.07 2.17
CA PRO A 111 13.19 20.28 1.02
C PRO A 111 13.64 18.97 0.35
N TRP A 112 13.50 17.83 1.03
CA TRP A 112 13.79 16.52 0.45
C TRP A 112 12.62 15.93 -0.34
N CYS A 113 11.42 16.52 -0.32
CA CYS A 113 10.33 16.14 -1.23
C CYS A 113 10.58 16.79 -2.60
N LEU A 114 10.88 15.97 -3.61
CA LEU A 114 11.29 16.43 -4.94
C LEU A 114 10.15 16.41 -5.97
N SER A 115 9.23 15.45 -5.85
CA SER A 115 7.98 15.37 -6.63
C SER A 115 6.93 14.68 -5.76
N VAL A 116 5.78 15.32 -5.55
CA VAL A 116 4.70 14.79 -4.68
C VAL A 116 3.35 15.08 -5.33
N PHE A 117 2.48 14.07 -5.42
CA PHE A 117 1.13 14.18 -6.01
C PHE A 117 1.06 14.73 -7.47
N GLU A 118 2.14 14.62 -8.25
CA GLU A 118 2.23 15.14 -9.63
C GLU A 118 2.66 14.09 -10.66
N ASP A 119 3.08 12.91 -10.18
CA ASP A 119 3.68 11.83 -10.97
C ASP A 119 3.21 10.46 -10.46
N ASN A 120 3.54 9.38 -11.17
CA ASN A 120 3.17 8.00 -10.85
C ASN A 120 3.62 7.55 -9.43
N ALA A 121 4.70 8.12 -8.92
CA ALA A 121 5.25 7.83 -7.60
C ALA A 121 5.70 9.12 -6.90
N GLY A 122 5.73 9.09 -5.56
CA GLY A 122 6.32 10.16 -4.76
C GLY A 122 7.85 10.06 -4.80
N ILE A 123 8.55 11.17 -5.03
CA ILE A 123 10.01 11.20 -5.16
C ILE A 123 10.63 12.02 -4.03
N VAL A 124 11.55 11.41 -3.29
CA VAL A 124 12.33 12.06 -2.21
C VAL A 124 13.83 12.00 -2.46
N ALA A 125 14.58 12.97 -1.94
CA ALA A 125 16.03 13.01 -2.07
C ALA A 125 16.69 11.85 -1.32
N PHE A 126 17.64 11.19 -1.99
CA PHE A 126 18.51 10.17 -1.36
C PHE A 126 19.87 10.76 -1.03
N ASP A 127 20.48 11.41 -2.03
CA ASP A 127 21.73 12.16 -1.92
C ASP A 127 21.81 13.29 -2.96
N LYS A 128 23.04 13.71 -3.32
CA LYS A 128 23.26 14.78 -4.31
C LYS A 128 22.99 14.33 -5.75
N ALA A 129 23.19 13.06 -6.07
CA ALA A 129 23.05 12.49 -7.41
C ALA A 129 21.73 11.72 -7.59
N TRP A 130 21.23 11.10 -6.53
CA TRP A 130 20.11 10.16 -6.55
C TRP A 130 18.92 10.60 -5.70
N ALA A 131 17.76 10.07 -6.06
CA ALA A 131 16.49 10.18 -5.37
C ALA A 131 15.80 8.81 -5.32
N LEU A 132 14.82 8.66 -4.43
CA LEU A 132 13.98 7.48 -4.28
C LEU A 132 12.56 7.80 -4.73
N ALA A 133 12.03 7.03 -5.66
CA ALA A 133 10.63 7.00 -6.03
C ALA A 133 9.94 5.89 -5.24
N TYR A 134 8.84 6.17 -4.55
CA TYR A 134 8.06 5.16 -3.82
C TYR A 134 6.58 5.31 -4.16
N LYS A 135 5.97 4.17 -4.51
CA LYS A 135 4.53 4.01 -4.74
C LYS A 135 4.06 2.73 -4.06
N ALA A 136 2.83 2.78 -3.56
CA ALA A 136 2.05 1.63 -3.13
C ALA A 136 0.67 1.72 -3.79
N GLU A 137 0.13 0.56 -4.16
CA GLU A 137 -1.15 0.36 -4.85
C GLU A 137 -1.93 -0.78 -4.19
N THR A 138 -3.19 -0.93 -4.58
CA THR A 138 -4.08 -2.00 -4.12
C THR A 138 -4.66 -2.79 -5.28
N HIS A 139 -4.87 -4.09 -5.11
CA HIS A 139 -5.50 -4.91 -6.14
C HIS A 139 -6.59 -5.85 -5.58
N ASN A 140 -7.51 -5.29 -4.79
CA ASN A 140 -8.44 -6.01 -3.92
C ASN A 140 -9.49 -6.83 -4.69
N HIS A 141 -10.34 -6.18 -5.50
CA HIS A 141 -11.43 -6.85 -6.23
C HIS A 141 -10.92 -7.93 -7.20
N PRO A 142 -9.85 -7.71 -7.99
CA PRO A 142 -9.26 -8.77 -8.80
C PRO A 142 -8.81 -9.95 -7.93
N CYS A 143 -8.20 -9.67 -6.78
CA CYS A 143 -7.74 -10.73 -5.88
C CYS A 143 -8.88 -11.50 -5.19
N ALA A 144 -10.08 -10.90 -5.07
CA ALA A 144 -11.27 -11.58 -4.55
C ALA A 144 -11.79 -12.66 -5.51
N VAL A 145 -11.64 -12.44 -6.82
CA VAL A 145 -12.21 -13.28 -7.88
C VAL A 145 -11.20 -14.25 -8.48
N GLU A 146 -10.00 -13.77 -8.81
CA GLU A 146 -8.88 -14.58 -9.31
C GLU A 146 -7.58 -14.12 -8.62
N PRO A 147 -7.23 -14.72 -7.46
CA PRO A 147 -6.20 -14.17 -6.59
C PRO A 147 -4.77 -14.26 -7.12
N TYR A 148 -4.46 -15.21 -8.01
CA TYR A 148 -3.10 -15.38 -8.50
C TYR A 148 -2.73 -14.28 -9.50
N GLY A 149 -3.49 -14.17 -10.59
CA GLY A 149 -3.32 -13.13 -11.61
C GLY A 149 -3.63 -11.75 -11.07
N GLY A 150 -4.61 -11.62 -10.16
CA GLY A 150 -4.85 -10.40 -9.40
C GLY A 150 -3.58 -9.92 -8.68
N ALA A 151 -2.91 -10.79 -7.93
CA ALA A 151 -1.69 -10.39 -7.22
C ALA A 151 -0.51 -10.12 -8.17
N GLU A 152 -0.32 -10.94 -9.21
CA GLU A 152 0.73 -10.73 -10.23
C GLU A 152 0.63 -9.35 -10.88
N THR A 153 -0.58 -8.99 -11.34
CA THR A 153 -0.83 -7.73 -12.03
C THR A 153 -0.81 -6.53 -11.10
N GLY A 154 -1.15 -6.71 -9.82
CA GLY A 154 -0.89 -5.71 -8.78
C GLY A 154 0.60 -5.37 -8.69
N VAL A 155 1.47 -6.40 -8.54
CA VAL A 155 2.94 -6.19 -8.46
C VAL A 155 3.48 -5.56 -9.74
N GLY A 156 3.08 -6.06 -10.91
CA GLY A 156 3.50 -5.47 -12.19
C GLY A 156 3.05 -4.02 -12.34
N GLY A 157 1.81 -3.70 -11.97
CA GLY A 157 1.29 -2.33 -11.99
C GLY A 157 2.16 -1.35 -11.20
N VAL A 158 2.44 -1.66 -9.93
CA VAL A 158 3.23 -0.77 -9.07
C VAL A 158 4.70 -0.70 -9.47
N VAL A 159 5.26 -1.76 -10.05
CA VAL A 159 6.60 -1.71 -10.66
C VAL A 159 6.60 -0.74 -11.85
N ARG A 160 5.58 -0.79 -12.71
CA ARG A 160 5.42 0.16 -13.82
C ARG A 160 5.21 1.59 -13.36
N ASP A 161 4.54 1.84 -12.24
CA ASP A 161 4.45 3.19 -11.67
C ASP A 161 5.84 3.76 -11.35
N VAL A 162 6.73 2.95 -10.79
CA VAL A 162 8.12 3.33 -10.50
C VAL A 162 8.93 3.51 -11.80
N LEU A 163 8.66 2.71 -12.83
CA LEU A 163 9.20 2.93 -14.18
C LEU A 163 8.60 4.17 -14.86
N GLY A 164 7.38 4.56 -14.50
CA GLY A 164 6.69 5.75 -14.98
C GLY A 164 7.18 7.02 -14.29
N ALA A 165 7.66 6.93 -13.04
CA ALA A 165 8.12 8.08 -12.26
C ALA A 165 9.33 8.78 -12.89
N GLY A 166 9.22 10.09 -13.11
CA GLY A 166 10.20 10.88 -13.85
C GLY A 166 10.47 10.29 -15.24
N LEU A 167 11.73 10.06 -15.59
CA LEU A 167 12.11 9.35 -16.81
C LEU A 167 12.40 7.87 -16.53
N GLY A 168 11.92 7.32 -15.41
CA GLY A 168 12.05 5.93 -15.01
C GLY A 168 13.07 5.70 -13.91
N ALA A 169 12.61 5.20 -12.76
CA ALA A 169 13.44 4.77 -11.65
C ALA A 169 13.76 3.27 -11.75
N LYS A 170 14.92 2.83 -11.27
CA LYS A 170 15.30 1.40 -11.19
C LYS A 170 14.67 0.80 -9.92
N PRO A 171 13.72 -0.15 -9.99
CA PRO A 171 13.19 -0.84 -8.83
C PRO A 171 14.28 -1.58 -8.05
N VAL A 172 14.31 -1.38 -6.74
CA VAL A 172 15.31 -1.96 -5.81
C VAL A 172 14.69 -2.66 -4.60
N LEU A 173 13.38 -2.49 -4.38
CA LEU A 173 12.64 -3.15 -3.31
C LEU A 173 11.16 -3.22 -3.68
N ASN A 174 10.55 -4.38 -3.49
CA ASN A 174 9.11 -4.57 -3.43
C ASN A 174 8.64 -4.75 -1.98
N THR A 175 7.41 -4.34 -1.71
CA THR A 175 6.74 -4.51 -0.43
C THR A 175 5.35 -5.10 -0.61
N ASP A 176 4.86 -5.84 0.38
CA ASP A 176 3.54 -6.47 0.33
C ASP A 176 2.84 -6.48 1.69
N VAL A 177 1.60 -5.99 1.75
CA VAL A 177 0.77 -6.09 2.96
C VAL A 177 -0.56 -6.69 2.58
N PHE A 178 -1.02 -7.67 3.35
CA PHE A 178 -2.27 -8.37 3.05
C PHE A 178 -3.27 -8.31 4.19
N CYS A 179 -4.56 -8.26 3.85
CA CYS A 179 -5.63 -8.52 4.80
C CYS A 179 -6.51 -9.68 4.32
N PHE A 180 -6.69 -10.69 5.16
CA PHE A 180 -7.48 -11.89 4.83
C PHE A 180 -8.41 -12.29 5.98
N ALA A 181 -9.43 -13.08 5.69
CA ALA A 181 -10.07 -13.89 6.73
C ALA A 181 -9.19 -15.09 7.10
N ALA A 182 -9.46 -15.72 8.25
CA ALA A 182 -8.66 -16.82 8.75
C ALA A 182 -8.60 -17.99 7.72
N PRO A 183 -7.41 -18.56 7.43
CA PRO A 183 -7.26 -19.67 6.50
C PRO A 183 -7.88 -20.98 7.02
N THR A 184 -8.22 -21.04 8.31
CA THR A 184 -8.90 -22.15 8.99
C THR A 184 -10.42 -22.02 8.99
N TYR A 185 -10.99 -21.03 8.31
CA TYR A 185 -12.44 -20.82 8.28
C TYR A 185 -13.19 -22.09 7.84
N ASP A 186 -14.26 -22.45 8.55
CA ASP A 186 -15.07 -23.65 8.31
C ASP A 186 -16.57 -23.34 8.12
N GLY A 187 -16.94 -22.06 8.15
CA GLY A 187 -18.32 -21.61 7.98
C GLY A 187 -18.79 -21.59 6.52
N PRO A 188 -20.07 -21.23 6.28
CA PRO A 188 -20.63 -21.18 4.94
C PRO A 188 -19.99 -20.04 4.11
N LEU A 189 -19.88 -20.26 2.81
CA LEU A 189 -19.46 -19.28 1.82
C LEU A 189 -20.56 -19.12 0.75
N PRO A 190 -20.96 -17.89 0.39
CA PRO A 190 -21.85 -17.64 -0.74
C PRO A 190 -21.29 -18.19 -2.06
N ALA A 191 -22.17 -18.49 -3.00
CA ALA A 191 -21.77 -18.92 -4.34
C ALA A 191 -20.92 -17.82 -5.01
N GLY A 192 -19.85 -18.22 -5.71
CA GLY A 192 -18.93 -17.28 -6.36
C GLY A 192 -17.80 -16.74 -5.48
N THR A 193 -17.85 -16.94 -4.16
CA THR A 193 -16.76 -16.53 -3.25
C THR A 193 -15.70 -17.63 -3.10
N LEU A 194 -14.45 -17.22 -2.89
CA LEU A 194 -13.33 -18.14 -2.69
C LEU A 194 -13.06 -18.39 -1.21
N HIS A 195 -12.64 -19.60 -0.88
CA HIS A 195 -12.22 -19.93 0.48
C HIS A 195 -10.98 -19.11 0.88
N PRO A 196 -10.91 -18.51 2.09
CA PRO A 196 -9.80 -17.65 2.49
C PRO A 196 -8.41 -18.29 2.32
N LYS A 197 -8.27 -19.59 2.66
CA LYS A 197 -7.05 -20.37 2.38
C LYS A 197 -6.64 -20.37 0.91
N ARG A 198 -7.59 -20.54 -0.02
CA ARG A 198 -7.32 -20.52 -1.47
C ARG A 198 -6.91 -19.10 -1.89
N THR A 199 -7.65 -18.10 -1.45
CA THR A 199 -7.34 -16.68 -1.73
C THR A 199 -5.92 -16.33 -1.30
N MET A 200 -5.58 -16.57 -0.04
CA MET A 200 -4.26 -16.26 0.52
C MET A 200 -3.14 -17.01 -0.21
N THR A 201 -3.26 -18.33 -0.40
CA THR A 201 -2.20 -19.14 -1.05
C THR A 201 -1.98 -18.73 -2.51
N SER A 202 -3.04 -18.35 -3.23
CA SER A 202 -2.96 -17.86 -4.60
C SER A 202 -2.35 -16.44 -4.67
N VAL A 203 -2.72 -15.52 -3.78
CA VAL A 203 -2.10 -14.17 -3.72
C VAL A 203 -0.60 -14.28 -3.45
N VAL A 204 -0.21 -15.06 -2.45
CA VAL A 204 1.21 -15.26 -2.10
C VAL A 204 1.98 -15.85 -3.28
N ALA A 205 1.39 -16.82 -4.01
CA ALA A 205 2.01 -17.39 -5.19
C ALA A 205 2.15 -16.37 -6.34
N GLY A 206 1.17 -15.49 -6.55
CA GLY A 206 1.23 -14.44 -7.57
C GLY A 206 2.30 -13.39 -7.26
N VAL A 207 2.35 -12.88 -6.03
CA VAL A 207 3.41 -11.95 -5.59
C VAL A 207 4.80 -12.56 -5.75
N ARG A 208 4.97 -13.82 -5.31
CA ARG A 208 6.21 -14.58 -5.47
C ARG A 208 6.62 -14.66 -6.93
N ASP A 209 5.73 -15.15 -7.78
CA ASP A 209 6.08 -15.50 -9.16
C ASP A 209 6.40 -14.24 -9.97
N TYR A 210 5.69 -13.14 -9.75
CA TYR A 210 5.99 -11.89 -10.45
C TYR A 210 7.28 -11.23 -9.91
N GLY A 211 7.39 -11.03 -8.59
CA GLY A 211 8.54 -10.37 -7.96
C GLY A 211 9.86 -11.09 -8.24
N ASN A 212 9.88 -12.42 -8.06
CA ASN A 212 11.08 -13.23 -8.27
C ASN A 212 11.52 -13.20 -9.74
N ARG A 213 10.59 -13.31 -10.70
CA ARG A 213 10.91 -13.28 -12.14
C ARG A 213 11.34 -11.89 -12.62
N MET A 214 10.86 -10.82 -11.97
CA MET A 214 11.35 -9.46 -12.19
C MET A 214 12.77 -9.25 -11.64
N GLY A 215 13.20 -10.08 -10.68
CA GLY A 215 14.48 -9.93 -10.01
C GLY A 215 14.52 -8.69 -9.12
N ILE A 216 13.43 -8.44 -8.40
CA ILE A 216 13.31 -7.36 -7.41
C ILE A 216 13.03 -8.02 -6.06
N PRO A 217 13.78 -7.70 -4.99
CA PRO A 217 13.58 -8.35 -3.70
C PRO A 217 12.26 -7.87 -3.07
N THR A 218 11.41 -8.81 -2.65
CA THR A 218 10.22 -8.51 -1.82
C THR A 218 10.60 -8.74 -0.36
N ALA A 219 10.91 -7.67 0.36
CA ALA A 219 11.64 -7.76 1.63
C ALA A 219 11.04 -6.94 2.79
N ALA A 220 9.90 -6.27 2.59
CA ALA A 220 9.17 -5.58 3.65
C ALA A 220 7.66 -5.80 3.47
N GLY A 221 6.94 -6.06 4.54
CA GLY A 221 5.54 -6.40 4.43
C GLY A 221 4.85 -6.71 5.74
N GLY A 222 3.61 -7.19 5.66
CA GLY A 222 2.78 -7.49 6.82
C GLY A 222 1.52 -8.26 6.45
N ILE A 223 0.84 -8.79 7.46
CA ILE A 223 -0.44 -9.47 7.26
C ILE A 223 -1.36 -9.21 8.44
N TRP A 224 -2.63 -8.97 8.13
CA TRP A 224 -3.68 -8.82 9.11
C TRP A 224 -4.84 -9.76 8.80
N PHE A 225 -5.39 -10.35 9.85
CA PHE A 225 -6.52 -11.25 9.78
C PHE A 225 -7.73 -10.62 10.46
N ASP A 226 -8.83 -10.59 9.72
CA ASP A 226 -10.17 -10.25 10.22
C ASP A 226 -11.21 -10.97 9.37
N ASP A 227 -12.24 -11.49 10.03
CA ASP A 227 -13.31 -12.24 9.40
C ASP A 227 -14.14 -11.42 8.40
N GLU A 228 -14.13 -10.09 8.50
CA GLU A 228 -14.80 -9.19 7.57
C GLU A 228 -14.09 -9.09 6.19
N TYR A 229 -12.83 -9.53 6.06
CA TYR A 229 -12.13 -9.61 4.77
C TYR A 229 -12.47 -10.86 3.95
N ARG A 230 -13.41 -11.69 4.42
CA ARG A 230 -13.74 -13.00 3.82
C ARG A 230 -14.16 -12.91 2.34
N PHE A 231 -14.85 -11.85 1.97
CA PHE A 231 -15.35 -11.64 0.61
C PHE A 231 -14.49 -10.67 -0.20
N ASN A 232 -13.77 -9.79 0.50
CA ASN A 232 -12.94 -8.75 -0.08
C ASN A 232 -11.58 -8.76 0.64
N PRO A 233 -10.61 -9.56 0.17
CA PRO A 233 -9.24 -9.48 0.68
C PRO A 233 -8.64 -8.13 0.32
N LEU A 234 -7.72 -7.64 1.14
CA LEU A 234 -6.90 -6.48 0.78
C LEU A 234 -5.52 -6.94 0.36
N VAL A 235 -5.07 -6.48 -0.80
CA VAL A 235 -3.77 -6.81 -1.36
C VAL A 235 -3.06 -5.51 -1.70
N PHE A 236 -2.21 -5.07 -0.78
CA PHE A 236 -1.34 -3.91 -0.95
C PHE A 236 0.01 -4.37 -1.48
N VAL A 237 0.49 -3.70 -2.52
CA VAL A 237 1.79 -3.95 -3.13
C VAL A 237 2.50 -2.62 -3.36
N GLY A 238 3.79 -2.57 -3.09
CA GLY A 238 4.60 -1.37 -3.20
C GLY A 238 5.94 -1.62 -3.85
N THR A 239 6.52 -0.58 -4.44
CA THR A 239 7.85 -0.64 -5.05
C THR A 239 8.61 0.65 -4.77
N VAL A 240 9.85 0.52 -4.29
CA VAL A 240 10.82 1.60 -4.21
C VAL A 240 11.79 1.49 -5.38
N GLY A 241 12.02 2.60 -6.09
CA GLY A 241 13.02 2.70 -7.14
C GLY A 241 14.01 3.84 -6.94
N LEU A 242 15.22 3.66 -7.46
CA LEU A 242 16.27 4.67 -7.46
C LEU A 242 16.30 5.44 -8.79
N ILE A 243 16.31 6.77 -8.75
CA ILE A 243 16.30 7.63 -9.94
C ILE A 243 17.40 8.70 -9.86
N PRO A 244 18.14 8.96 -10.95
CA PRO A 244 19.05 10.11 -11.00
C PRO A 244 18.25 11.40 -10.84
N ARG A 245 18.74 12.36 -10.06
CA ARG A 245 18.03 13.63 -9.86
C ARG A 245 17.80 14.41 -11.15
N SER A 246 18.68 14.26 -12.14
CA SER A 246 18.54 14.84 -13.48
C SER A 246 17.41 14.22 -14.31
N ALA A 247 16.93 13.04 -13.93
CA ALA A 247 15.89 12.29 -14.64
C ALA A 247 14.49 12.46 -14.00
N ILE A 248 14.34 13.30 -12.98
CA ILE A 248 13.04 13.52 -12.32
C ILE A 248 12.07 14.30 -13.21
N ALA A 249 12.56 15.31 -13.93
CA ALA A 249 11.69 16.19 -14.72
C ALA A 249 11.25 15.54 -16.04
N LYS A 250 9.95 15.53 -16.30
CA LYS A 250 9.34 15.20 -17.59
C LYS A 250 9.12 16.48 -18.42
N SER A 251 9.20 16.38 -19.74
CA SER A 251 8.93 17.51 -20.65
C SER A 251 8.32 17.06 -21.99
N VAL A 252 7.07 16.58 -21.97
CA VAL A 252 6.35 16.23 -23.20
C VAL A 252 6.17 17.48 -24.06
N LYS A 253 6.54 17.43 -25.34
CA LYS A 253 6.42 18.58 -26.26
C LYS A 253 5.57 18.26 -27.48
N PRO A 254 4.90 19.28 -28.06
CA PRO A 254 4.27 19.13 -29.36
C PRO A 254 5.30 18.66 -30.41
N GLY A 255 4.91 17.66 -31.20
CA GLY A 255 5.74 17.01 -32.20
C GLY A 255 6.57 15.83 -31.69
N ASP A 256 6.62 15.58 -30.38
CA ASP A 256 7.14 14.31 -29.86
C ASP A 256 6.21 13.17 -30.30
N LEU A 257 6.79 12.04 -30.70
CA LEU A 257 6.05 10.85 -31.10
C LEU A 257 5.47 10.15 -29.87
N ILE A 258 4.25 9.64 -30.02
CA ILE A 258 3.62 8.75 -29.05
C ILE A 258 4.08 7.34 -29.39
N VAL A 259 4.93 6.76 -28.55
CA VAL A 259 5.48 5.41 -28.76
C VAL A 259 5.03 4.49 -27.64
N ALA A 260 4.32 3.40 -27.97
CA ALA A 260 4.01 2.35 -27.01
C ALA A 260 5.04 1.22 -27.15
N ALA A 261 5.52 0.68 -26.03
CA ALA A 261 6.44 -0.46 -26.03
C ALA A 261 6.10 -1.47 -24.94
N GLY A 262 6.43 -2.75 -25.17
CA GLY A 262 6.17 -3.85 -24.26
C GLY A 262 5.12 -4.84 -24.75
N GLY A 263 4.16 -5.18 -23.90
CA GLY A 263 3.09 -6.14 -24.19
C GLY A 263 2.22 -5.76 -25.39
N ARG A 264 1.71 -6.76 -26.12
CA ARG A 264 0.72 -6.54 -27.19
C ARG A 264 -0.68 -6.30 -26.61
N THR A 265 -1.49 -5.52 -27.31
CA THR A 265 -2.83 -5.11 -26.89
C THR A 265 -3.86 -6.20 -27.24
N GLY A 266 -4.64 -6.64 -26.25
CA GLY A 266 -5.70 -7.64 -26.38
C GLY A 266 -6.98 -7.20 -25.68
N ARG A 267 -7.98 -8.09 -25.64
CA ARG A 267 -9.24 -7.88 -24.89
C ARG A 267 -9.06 -8.20 -23.40
N ASP A 268 -8.00 -7.66 -22.80
CA ASP A 268 -7.64 -7.90 -21.41
C ASP A 268 -8.15 -6.74 -20.56
N GLY A 269 -8.88 -7.04 -19.47
CA GLY A 269 -9.38 -6.04 -18.51
C GLY A 269 -10.18 -4.90 -19.12
N LEU A 270 -10.91 -5.15 -20.21
CA LEU A 270 -11.92 -4.21 -20.68
C LEU A 270 -12.87 -3.95 -19.50
N HIS A 271 -12.92 -2.70 -19.02
CA HIS A 271 -13.69 -2.27 -17.84
C HIS A 271 -13.07 -2.58 -16.47
N GLY A 272 -11.75 -2.78 -16.34
CA GLY A 272 -11.10 -3.01 -15.04
C GLY A 272 -11.25 -1.84 -14.05
N ALA A 273 -11.09 -0.58 -14.50
CA ALA A 273 -11.29 0.58 -13.63
C ALA A 273 -12.74 0.76 -13.14
N THR A 274 -13.73 0.43 -13.98
CA THR A 274 -15.15 0.50 -13.60
C THR A 274 -15.55 -0.70 -12.74
N PHE A 275 -14.98 -1.89 -12.97
CA PHE A 275 -15.14 -3.07 -12.12
C PHE A 275 -14.64 -2.84 -10.69
N SER A 276 -13.44 -2.28 -10.53
CA SER A 276 -12.88 -1.92 -9.21
C SER A 276 -13.60 -0.74 -8.53
N SER A 277 -14.42 0.01 -9.26
CA SER A 277 -15.23 1.11 -8.74
C SER A 277 -16.63 0.67 -8.27
N ALA A 278 -16.98 -0.62 -8.38
CA ALA A 278 -18.29 -1.16 -8.02
C ALA A 278 -18.20 -2.19 -6.87
N ALA A 279 -19.34 -2.48 -6.24
CA ALA A 279 -19.44 -3.56 -5.26
C ALA A 279 -19.38 -4.93 -5.95
N LEU A 280 -18.86 -5.94 -5.25
CA LEU A 280 -18.84 -7.33 -5.73
C LEU A 280 -20.17 -8.05 -5.44
N ASP A 281 -20.51 -9.00 -6.29
CA ASP A 281 -21.71 -9.85 -6.18
C ASP A 281 -21.48 -11.25 -6.81
N ASP A 282 -22.50 -12.11 -6.75
CA ASP A 282 -22.47 -13.49 -7.27
C ASP A 282 -22.21 -13.58 -8.79
N SER A 283 -22.37 -12.49 -9.53
CA SER A 283 -22.21 -12.42 -10.99
C SER A 283 -20.89 -11.80 -11.45
N SER A 284 -20.04 -11.39 -10.49
CA SER A 284 -18.77 -10.73 -10.76
C SER A 284 -17.84 -11.61 -11.63
N SER A 285 -17.48 -11.10 -12.81
CA SER A 285 -16.81 -11.91 -13.85
C SER A 285 -15.30 -12.03 -13.65
N VAL A 286 -14.80 -13.27 -13.75
CA VAL A 286 -13.37 -13.59 -13.79
C VAL A 286 -12.66 -12.99 -15.01
N SER A 287 -13.40 -12.70 -16.10
CA SER A 287 -12.82 -12.16 -17.34
C SER A 287 -12.17 -10.79 -17.20
N ALA A 288 -12.43 -10.08 -16.10
CA ALA A 288 -11.81 -8.80 -15.79
C ALA A 288 -10.37 -8.96 -15.27
N VAL A 289 -9.98 -10.15 -14.77
CA VAL A 289 -8.65 -10.39 -14.18
C VAL A 289 -7.68 -10.90 -15.24
N GLN A 290 -6.51 -10.26 -15.30
CA GLN A 290 -5.47 -10.55 -16.28
C GLN A 290 -4.39 -11.44 -15.68
N ILE A 291 -3.64 -12.14 -16.54
CA ILE A 291 -2.43 -12.86 -16.16
C ILE A 291 -1.23 -12.01 -16.56
N GLY A 292 -0.33 -11.79 -15.61
CA GLY A 292 0.87 -10.99 -15.83
C GLY A 292 1.95 -11.74 -16.62
N HIS A 293 2.84 -11.00 -17.28
CA HIS A 293 4.01 -11.52 -17.97
C HIS A 293 5.30 -10.83 -17.47
N ALA A 294 5.70 -11.12 -16.23
CA ALA A 294 6.88 -10.53 -15.58
C ALA A 294 8.15 -10.49 -16.45
N ILE A 295 8.45 -11.55 -17.21
CA ILE A 295 9.65 -11.57 -18.08
C ILE A 295 9.60 -10.51 -19.20
N MET A 296 8.42 -10.17 -19.70
CA MET A 296 8.27 -9.09 -20.69
C MET A 296 8.51 -7.74 -20.01
N GLU A 297 7.93 -7.52 -18.84
CA GLU A 297 8.15 -6.28 -18.08
C GLU A 297 9.62 -6.09 -17.69
N LYS A 298 10.31 -7.18 -17.32
CA LYS A 298 11.75 -7.16 -17.05
C LYS A 298 12.55 -6.67 -18.26
N LYS A 299 12.21 -7.14 -19.47
CA LYS A 299 12.85 -6.68 -20.71
C LYS A 299 12.54 -5.20 -20.99
N VAL A 300 11.29 -4.77 -20.75
CA VAL A 300 10.89 -3.35 -20.86
C VAL A 300 11.69 -2.49 -19.88
N LEU A 301 11.83 -2.92 -18.63
CA LEU A 301 12.61 -2.25 -17.59
C LEU A 301 14.06 -2.04 -18.05
N ASP A 302 14.73 -3.11 -18.51
CA ASP A 302 16.14 -3.02 -18.92
C ASP A 302 16.33 -2.13 -20.16
N ALA A 303 15.43 -2.22 -21.15
CA ALA A 303 15.43 -1.36 -22.32
C ALA A 303 15.20 0.11 -21.96
N GLN A 304 14.22 0.38 -21.11
CA GLN A 304 13.82 1.73 -20.71
C GLN A 304 14.96 2.44 -19.98
N LEU A 305 15.62 1.79 -19.03
CA LEU A 305 16.72 2.42 -18.28
C LEU A 305 17.90 2.76 -19.19
N ARG A 306 18.24 1.89 -20.15
CA ARG A 306 19.23 2.19 -21.19
C ARG A 306 18.81 3.38 -22.06
N ALA A 307 17.53 3.47 -22.41
CA ALA A 307 16.99 4.57 -23.22
C ALA A 307 16.96 5.90 -22.45
N ARG A 308 16.66 5.87 -21.14
CA ARG A 308 16.73 7.00 -20.22
C ARG A 308 18.15 7.57 -20.18
N ASP A 309 19.13 6.71 -19.95
CA ASP A 309 20.53 7.13 -19.77
C ASP A 309 21.14 7.70 -21.07
N LYS A 310 20.59 7.29 -22.22
CA LYS A 310 20.91 7.87 -23.54
C LYS A 310 20.08 9.12 -23.89
N GLY A 311 19.13 9.53 -23.05
CA GLY A 311 18.27 10.69 -23.29
C GLY A 311 17.36 10.55 -24.51
N LEU A 312 16.78 9.37 -24.74
CA LEU A 312 16.05 9.05 -25.97
C LEU A 312 14.56 9.42 -25.95
N TYR A 313 14.02 9.80 -24.79
CA TYR A 313 12.64 10.25 -24.62
C TYR A 313 12.56 11.37 -23.59
N ARG A 314 11.44 12.10 -23.58
CA ARG A 314 11.22 13.27 -22.69
C ARG A 314 10.12 13.06 -21.65
N GLY A 315 9.34 12.00 -21.80
CA GLY A 315 8.28 11.64 -20.88
C GLY A 315 7.93 10.18 -21.07
N VAL A 316 7.46 9.57 -20.00
CA VAL A 316 6.98 8.19 -19.96
C VAL A 316 5.85 8.10 -18.95
N THR A 317 4.93 7.18 -19.15
CA THR A 317 3.93 6.76 -18.17
C THR A 317 3.62 5.27 -18.36
N ASP A 318 3.12 4.64 -17.31
CA ASP A 318 2.58 3.29 -17.39
C ASP A 318 1.28 3.26 -18.21
N CYS A 319 0.93 2.09 -18.73
CA CYS A 319 -0.35 1.86 -19.40
C CYS A 319 -1.17 0.86 -18.57
N GLY A 320 -1.76 1.36 -17.47
CA GLY A 320 -2.64 0.60 -16.57
C GLY A 320 -4.13 0.80 -16.86
N ALA A 321 -4.88 1.24 -15.85
CA ALA A 321 -6.34 1.44 -15.92
C ALA A 321 -6.73 2.42 -17.04
N GLY A 322 -7.72 2.04 -17.84
CA GLY A 322 -8.13 2.78 -19.04
C GLY A 322 -7.15 2.73 -20.23
N GLY A 323 -6.03 2.02 -20.11
CA GLY A 323 -5.13 1.76 -21.23
C GLY A 323 -4.55 3.00 -21.91
N PHE A 324 -4.51 2.98 -23.24
CA PHE A 324 -3.98 4.11 -24.02
C PHE A 324 -4.82 5.39 -23.84
N SER A 325 -6.12 5.25 -23.55
CA SER A 325 -7.00 6.39 -23.30
C SER A 325 -6.55 7.24 -22.13
N SER A 326 -6.15 6.60 -21.04
CA SER A 326 -5.61 7.26 -19.86
C SER A 326 -4.18 7.74 -20.12
N ALA A 327 -3.29 6.81 -20.49
CA ALA A 327 -1.86 7.09 -20.64
C ALA A 327 -1.56 8.23 -21.63
N VAL A 328 -2.18 8.20 -22.81
CA VAL A 328 -1.99 9.25 -23.83
C VAL A 328 -2.74 10.53 -23.41
N GLY A 329 -3.94 10.42 -22.83
CA GLY A 329 -4.73 11.58 -22.38
C GLY A 329 -4.00 12.41 -21.33
N GLU A 330 -3.45 11.78 -20.29
CA GLU A 330 -2.70 12.44 -19.23
C GLU A 330 -1.39 13.06 -19.72
N MET A 331 -0.66 12.35 -20.60
CA MET A 331 0.54 12.92 -21.23
C MET A 331 0.21 14.09 -22.15
N ALA A 332 -0.96 14.05 -22.81
CA ALA A 332 -1.42 15.12 -23.69
C ALA A 332 -1.71 16.42 -22.94
N GLU A 333 -2.23 16.38 -21.70
CA GLU A 333 -2.40 17.58 -20.86
C GLU A 333 -1.07 18.31 -20.60
N LYS A 334 0.03 17.57 -20.57
CA LYS A 334 1.38 18.09 -20.31
C LYS A 334 2.09 18.59 -21.58
N SER A 335 1.48 18.44 -22.76
CA SER A 335 2.08 18.84 -24.05
C SER A 335 1.80 20.29 -24.42
N GLY A 336 2.81 21.15 -24.43
CA GLY A 336 2.64 22.54 -24.86
C GLY A 336 1.83 23.37 -23.86
N LYS A 337 1.07 24.37 -24.34
CA LYS A 337 0.27 25.28 -23.48
C LYS A 337 -1.18 24.84 -23.36
N LYS A 338 -1.76 24.31 -24.44
CA LYS A 338 -3.14 23.85 -24.52
C LYS A 338 -3.26 22.35 -24.33
N GLY A 339 -2.18 21.59 -24.47
CA GLY A 339 -2.25 20.14 -24.52
C GLY A 339 -2.61 19.63 -25.92
N GLY A 340 -2.52 18.32 -26.12
CA GLY A 340 -3.11 17.66 -27.28
C GLY A 340 -2.40 16.39 -27.71
N ALA A 341 -3.12 15.52 -28.40
CA ALA A 341 -2.57 14.32 -29.01
C ALA A 341 -3.35 13.95 -30.27
N ARG A 342 -2.62 13.46 -31.29
CA ARG A 342 -3.18 12.83 -32.47
C ARG A 342 -2.72 11.40 -32.56
N VAL A 343 -3.66 10.48 -32.52
CA VAL A 343 -3.43 9.03 -32.44
C VAL A 343 -3.98 8.31 -33.68
N ARG A 344 -3.16 7.43 -34.24
CA ARG A 344 -3.42 6.44 -35.29
C ARG A 344 -3.39 5.06 -34.64
N LEU A 345 -4.54 4.64 -34.11
CA LEU A 345 -4.67 3.46 -33.28
C LEU A 345 -4.48 2.15 -34.06
N ASP A 346 -4.70 2.18 -35.38
CA ASP A 346 -4.43 1.07 -36.29
C ASP A 346 -2.93 0.70 -36.38
N GLY A 347 -2.04 1.51 -35.79
CA GLY A 347 -0.62 1.18 -35.60
C GLY A 347 -0.31 0.39 -34.32
N ALA A 348 -1.29 0.13 -33.45
CA ALA A 348 -1.07 -0.62 -32.22
C ALA A 348 -0.69 -2.09 -32.50
N LEU A 349 0.21 -2.64 -31.67
CA LEU A 349 0.53 -4.06 -31.72
C LEU A 349 -0.59 -4.85 -31.04
N LEU A 350 -1.21 -5.78 -31.75
CA LEU A 350 -2.39 -6.52 -31.29
C LEU A 350 -2.07 -7.99 -31.02
N LYS A 351 -2.71 -8.58 -30.00
CA LYS A 351 -2.68 -10.03 -29.74
C LYS A 351 -3.52 -10.81 -30.75
N THR A 352 -4.62 -10.21 -31.21
CA THR A 352 -5.57 -10.80 -32.16
C THR A 352 -6.05 -9.76 -33.17
N THR A 353 -6.53 -10.21 -34.32
CA THR A 353 -7.14 -9.33 -35.34
C THR A 353 -8.62 -9.05 -35.09
N GLU A 354 -9.20 -9.66 -34.04
CA GLU A 354 -10.63 -9.57 -33.73
C GLU A 354 -10.96 -8.43 -32.76
N ILE A 355 -9.95 -7.87 -32.09
CA ILE A 355 -10.14 -6.75 -31.18
C ILE A 355 -10.69 -5.53 -31.92
N LEU A 356 -11.73 -4.92 -31.36
CA LEU A 356 -12.39 -3.76 -31.91
C LEU A 356 -11.54 -2.50 -31.69
N PRO A 357 -11.73 -1.44 -32.49
CA PRO A 357 -10.97 -0.20 -32.34
C PRO A 357 -11.12 0.43 -30.95
N TRP A 358 -12.35 0.54 -30.42
CA TRP A 358 -12.58 1.08 -29.07
C TRP A 358 -11.97 0.19 -27.99
N GLU A 359 -12.07 -1.13 -28.12
CA GLU A 359 -11.43 -2.09 -27.19
C GLU A 359 -9.91 -1.91 -27.18
N THR A 360 -9.29 -1.71 -28.35
CA THR A 360 -7.85 -1.45 -28.46
C THR A 360 -7.46 -0.17 -27.71
N TRP A 361 -8.33 0.84 -27.73
CA TRP A 361 -8.06 2.14 -27.10
C TRP A 361 -8.09 2.08 -25.57
N VAL A 362 -9.04 1.35 -25.00
CA VAL A 362 -9.25 1.26 -23.55
C VAL A 362 -8.72 -0.03 -22.91
N SER A 363 -8.17 -0.94 -23.72
CA SER A 363 -7.58 -2.19 -23.26
C SER A 363 -6.55 -1.96 -22.16
N GLU A 364 -6.64 -2.73 -21.10
CA GLU A 364 -5.78 -2.66 -19.93
C GLU A 364 -4.68 -3.75 -19.97
N SER A 365 -4.36 -4.32 -21.14
CA SER A 365 -3.28 -5.31 -21.28
C SER A 365 -2.00 -4.88 -20.54
N GLN A 366 -1.40 -5.83 -19.82
CA GLN A 366 -0.23 -5.58 -18.98
C GLN A 366 1.08 -5.33 -19.75
N GLU A 367 2.12 -4.97 -18.99
CA GLU A 367 3.51 -4.78 -19.43
C GLU A 367 3.70 -3.74 -20.54
N ARG A 368 2.86 -2.71 -20.58
CA ARG A 368 2.93 -1.63 -21.58
C ARG A 368 3.33 -0.31 -20.94
N MET A 369 4.22 0.42 -21.62
CA MET A 369 4.62 1.79 -21.28
C MET A 369 4.40 2.69 -22.49
N VAL A 370 4.05 3.96 -22.27
CA VAL A 370 3.87 4.98 -23.32
C VAL A 370 4.94 6.06 -23.16
N PHE A 371 5.64 6.38 -24.25
CA PHE A 371 6.78 7.30 -24.29
C PHE A 371 6.50 8.49 -25.21
N ALA A 372 7.01 9.66 -24.81
CA ALA A 372 7.15 10.85 -25.66
C ALA A 372 8.56 10.90 -26.26
N VAL A 373 8.70 10.44 -27.50
CA VAL A 373 10.00 10.25 -28.18
C VAL A 373 10.22 11.33 -29.23
N PRO A 374 11.27 12.15 -29.15
CA PRO A 374 11.62 13.09 -30.22
C PRO A 374 11.85 12.35 -31.56
N LYS A 375 11.37 12.92 -32.67
CA LYS A 375 11.42 12.27 -34.00
C LYS A 375 12.85 11.85 -34.41
N ASP A 376 13.85 12.65 -34.07
CA ASP A 376 15.28 12.39 -34.34
C ASP A 376 15.88 11.28 -33.45
N LYS A 377 15.19 10.87 -32.38
CA LYS A 377 15.63 9.82 -31.44
C LYS A 377 14.98 8.47 -31.68
N LEU A 378 13.94 8.39 -32.50
CA LEU A 378 13.17 7.15 -32.73
C LEU A 378 14.05 5.97 -33.14
N ALA A 379 14.99 6.16 -34.07
CA ALA A 379 15.84 5.06 -34.54
C ALA A 379 16.72 4.47 -33.42
N ALA A 380 17.34 5.35 -32.60
CA ALA A 380 18.15 4.92 -31.46
C ALA A 380 17.29 4.30 -30.35
N PHE A 381 16.06 4.80 -30.14
CA PHE A 381 15.10 4.21 -29.21
C PHE A 381 14.74 2.79 -29.65
N ALA A 382 14.36 2.62 -30.93
CA ALA A 382 14.02 1.34 -31.53
C ALA A 382 15.15 0.31 -31.42
N GLU A 383 16.39 0.74 -31.66
CA GLU A 383 17.58 -0.10 -31.52
C GLU A 383 17.74 -0.62 -30.08
N VAL A 384 17.57 0.24 -29.07
CA VAL A 384 17.68 -0.14 -27.66
C VAL A 384 16.60 -1.16 -27.28
N PHE A 385 15.34 -0.92 -27.65
CA PHE A 385 14.24 -1.83 -27.33
C PHE A 385 14.34 -3.16 -28.07
N SER A 386 14.71 -3.14 -29.36
CA SER A 386 14.91 -4.36 -30.14
C SER A 386 16.07 -5.21 -29.63
N ALA A 387 17.13 -4.60 -29.09
CA ALA A 387 18.26 -5.33 -28.52
C ALA A 387 17.86 -6.16 -27.28
N GLU A 388 16.86 -5.69 -26.52
CA GLU A 388 16.25 -6.43 -25.42
C GLU A 388 15.07 -7.30 -25.88
N GLY A 389 14.80 -7.39 -27.19
CA GLY A 389 13.67 -8.14 -27.74
C GLY A 389 12.31 -7.60 -27.32
N VAL A 390 12.18 -6.28 -27.14
CA VAL A 390 10.93 -5.59 -26.79
C VAL A 390 10.35 -4.94 -28.05
N GLU A 391 9.11 -5.27 -28.36
CA GLU A 391 8.39 -4.66 -29.48
C GLU A 391 7.90 -3.26 -29.12
N HIS A 392 7.80 -2.39 -30.12
CA HIS A 392 7.26 -1.04 -29.97
C HIS A 392 6.48 -0.63 -31.22
N CYS A 393 5.58 0.34 -31.07
CA CYS A 393 4.87 0.97 -32.17
C CYS A 393 4.74 2.48 -31.98
N VAL A 394 4.72 3.20 -33.10
CA VAL A 394 4.43 4.64 -33.13
C VAL A 394 2.94 4.83 -33.33
N LEU A 395 2.27 5.37 -32.34
CA LEU A 395 0.82 5.59 -32.34
C LEU A 395 0.44 6.99 -32.85
N GLY A 396 1.40 7.90 -33.05
CA GLY A 396 1.11 9.24 -33.54
C GLY A 396 2.04 10.29 -32.93
N GLU A 397 1.50 11.48 -32.63
CA GLU A 397 2.28 12.59 -32.06
C GLU A 397 1.48 13.40 -31.04
N PHE A 398 2.19 13.93 -30.05
CA PHE A 398 1.66 14.94 -29.15
C PHE A 398 1.53 16.28 -29.89
N THR A 399 0.52 17.07 -29.54
CA THR A 399 0.18 18.34 -30.20
C THR A 399 -0.08 19.45 -29.17
N ASP A 400 -0.48 20.63 -29.64
CA ASP A 400 -0.88 21.78 -28.80
C ASP A 400 -2.28 22.29 -29.21
N THR A 401 -3.14 21.39 -29.70
CA THR A 401 -4.47 21.74 -30.25
C THR A 401 -5.54 21.94 -29.19
N GLY A 402 -5.30 21.47 -27.97
CA GLY A 402 -6.30 21.35 -26.89
C GLY A 402 -7.21 20.12 -27.03
N ARG A 403 -6.92 19.21 -27.96
CA ARG A 403 -7.82 18.08 -28.28
C ARG A 403 -7.11 16.73 -28.26
N LEU A 404 -7.86 15.71 -27.88
CA LEU A 404 -7.52 14.30 -28.01
C LEU A 404 -8.20 13.77 -29.28
N GLU A 405 -7.41 13.58 -30.34
CA GLU A 405 -7.87 13.14 -31.65
C GLU A 405 -7.40 11.69 -31.89
N VAL A 406 -8.30 10.72 -31.87
CA VAL A 406 -7.97 9.30 -32.11
C VAL A 406 -8.66 8.82 -33.37
N SER A 407 -7.93 8.11 -34.22
CA SER A 407 -8.44 7.54 -35.46
C SER A 407 -7.99 6.10 -35.66
N TRP A 408 -8.80 5.33 -36.36
CA TRP A 408 -8.49 4.00 -36.83
C TRP A 408 -8.60 4.00 -38.35
N LYS A 409 -7.46 3.92 -39.03
CA LYS A 409 -7.35 4.16 -40.47
C LYS A 409 -7.87 5.57 -40.78
N ASP A 410 -8.93 5.68 -41.58
CA ASP A 410 -9.54 6.96 -41.97
C ASP A 410 -10.77 7.32 -41.11
N GLN A 411 -11.17 6.45 -40.17
CA GLN A 411 -12.30 6.69 -39.26
C GLN A 411 -11.83 7.42 -38.01
N LYS A 412 -12.49 8.52 -37.67
CA LYS A 412 -12.31 9.24 -36.41
C LYS A 412 -13.09 8.53 -35.29
N LEU A 413 -12.36 8.05 -34.28
CA LEU A 413 -12.92 7.34 -33.12
C LEU A 413 -13.19 8.30 -31.96
N VAL A 414 -12.24 9.20 -31.65
CA VAL A 414 -12.34 10.12 -30.51
C VAL A 414 -11.97 11.51 -30.98
N ASP A 415 -12.77 12.50 -30.60
CA ASP A 415 -12.47 13.90 -30.82
C ASP A 415 -12.97 14.76 -29.66
N LEU A 416 -12.25 14.68 -28.54
CA LEU A 416 -12.61 15.30 -27.28
C LEU A 416 -11.76 16.54 -26.99
N ASP A 417 -12.40 17.55 -26.41
CA ASP A 417 -11.71 18.67 -25.77
C ASP A 417 -11.06 18.18 -24.46
N LEU A 418 -9.76 18.42 -24.30
CA LEU A 418 -9.02 17.95 -23.12
C LEU A 418 -9.53 18.60 -21.83
N HIS A 419 -9.97 19.86 -21.88
CA HIS A 419 -10.50 20.51 -20.69
C HIS A 419 -11.78 19.82 -20.21
N PHE A 420 -12.71 19.48 -21.10
CA PHE A 420 -13.91 18.72 -20.76
C PHE A 420 -13.55 17.31 -20.28
N LEU A 421 -12.64 16.60 -20.95
CA LEU A 421 -12.21 15.26 -20.55
C LEU A 421 -11.72 15.25 -19.10
N HIS A 422 -10.93 16.24 -18.67
CA HIS A 422 -10.31 16.23 -17.34
C HIS A 422 -11.06 17.03 -16.26
N LYS A 423 -11.87 18.03 -16.64
CA LYS A 423 -12.56 18.95 -15.72
C LYS A 423 -14.08 18.98 -15.88
N GLY A 424 -14.65 18.22 -16.80
CA GLY A 424 -16.09 18.16 -17.07
C GLY A 424 -16.92 17.33 -16.07
N VAL A 425 -16.25 16.51 -15.24
CA VAL A 425 -16.92 15.65 -14.25
C VAL A 425 -17.70 16.49 -13.21
N PRO A 426 -19.00 16.25 -13.00
CA PRO A 426 -19.77 16.93 -11.96
C PRO A 426 -19.25 16.63 -10.55
N ARG A 427 -19.30 17.63 -9.66
CA ARG A 427 -18.95 17.46 -8.24
C ARG A 427 -20.21 17.55 -7.37
N ARG A 428 -20.60 16.42 -6.78
CA ARG A 428 -21.77 16.29 -5.91
C ARG A 428 -21.38 16.47 -4.44
N GLU A 429 -22.19 17.19 -3.67
CA GLU A 429 -22.05 17.21 -2.22
C GLU A 429 -22.54 15.90 -1.60
N ARG A 430 -21.71 15.27 -0.76
CA ARG A 430 -21.98 13.97 -0.11
C ARG A 430 -22.20 14.14 1.40
N PRO A 431 -23.26 13.55 2.00
CA PRO A 431 -23.43 13.56 3.45
C PRO A 431 -22.51 12.54 4.13
N ALA A 432 -21.86 12.94 5.23
CA ALA A 432 -21.03 12.06 6.04
C ALA A 432 -21.33 12.25 7.53
N VAL A 433 -21.30 11.16 8.30
CA VAL A 433 -21.68 11.13 9.70
C VAL A 433 -20.71 10.26 10.48
N TRP A 434 -20.11 10.81 11.52
CA TRP A 434 -19.42 10.03 12.54
C TRP A 434 -20.08 10.22 13.91
N ASP A 435 -20.43 9.10 14.53
CA ASP A 435 -20.88 9.04 15.91
C ASP A 435 -20.03 7.95 16.59
N ALA A 436 -19.36 8.30 17.70
CA ALA A 436 -18.45 7.37 18.38
C ALA A 436 -19.21 6.10 18.82
N PRO A 437 -18.61 4.90 18.67
CA PRO A 437 -19.20 3.66 19.15
C PRO A 437 -19.53 3.75 20.64
N LYS A 438 -20.66 3.17 21.04
CA LYS A 438 -21.00 3.07 22.48
C LYS A 438 -20.14 1.98 23.09
N THR A 439 -19.16 2.35 23.91
CA THR A 439 -18.40 1.40 24.71
C THR A 439 -19.16 1.05 25.99
N ALA A 440 -19.18 -0.24 26.35
CA ALA A 440 -19.65 -0.67 27.67
C ALA A 440 -18.66 -0.18 28.73
N PRO A 441 -19.11 0.20 29.94
CA PRO A 441 -18.19 0.53 31.01
C PRO A 441 -17.36 -0.70 31.40
N LYS A 442 -16.05 -0.50 31.61
CA LYS A 442 -15.13 -1.52 32.13
C LYS A 442 -15.76 -2.24 33.33
N LYS A 443 -15.96 -3.55 33.22
CA LYS A 443 -16.38 -4.37 34.37
C LYS A 443 -15.16 -4.55 35.26
N GLY A 444 -15.16 -3.95 36.45
CA GLY A 444 -14.03 -4.07 37.38
C GLY A 444 -13.89 -5.50 37.92
N GLY A 445 -12.70 -6.10 37.77
CA GLY A 445 -12.45 -7.47 38.24
C GLY A 445 -11.02 -8.00 38.11
N ARG A 446 -9.97 -7.18 38.31
CA ARG A 446 -8.54 -7.55 38.07
C ARG A 446 -7.93 -8.61 39.01
N GLY A 447 -8.73 -9.28 39.83
CA GLY A 447 -8.26 -10.14 40.93
C GLY A 447 -7.84 -11.57 40.54
N SER A 448 -8.40 -12.13 39.46
CA SER A 448 -8.12 -13.51 38.99
C SER A 448 -7.05 -13.58 37.90
N GLU A 449 -6.53 -12.43 37.44
CA GLU A 449 -5.74 -12.32 36.20
C GLU A 449 -4.25 -12.59 36.39
N LYS A 450 -3.71 -12.44 37.62
CA LYS A 450 -2.30 -12.78 37.93
C LYS A 450 -1.95 -14.23 37.55
N ALA A 451 -2.91 -15.15 37.62
CA ALA A 451 -2.72 -16.57 37.29
C ALA A 451 -2.72 -16.88 35.77
N ARG A 452 -2.95 -15.88 34.90
CA ARG A 452 -3.16 -16.09 33.46
C ARG A 452 -2.18 -15.34 32.55
N ALA A 453 -1.18 -14.61 33.08
CA ALA A 453 -0.24 -13.84 32.26
C ALA A 453 0.52 -14.69 31.22
N GLY A 454 1.01 -15.88 31.61
CA GLY A 454 1.65 -16.81 30.68
C GLY A 454 0.67 -17.38 29.63
N GLU A 455 -0.59 -17.58 29.99
CA GLU A 455 -1.64 -18.00 29.04
C GLU A 455 -1.94 -16.90 28.02
N ALA A 456 -2.07 -15.66 28.50
CA ALA A 456 -2.30 -14.49 27.66
C ALA A 456 -1.13 -14.26 26.68
N LEU A 457 0.11 -14.41 27.14
CA LEU A 457 1.28 -14.33 26.26
C LEU A 457 1.25 -15.42 25.18
N ARG A 458 1.00 -16.69 25.56
CA ARG A 458 0.89 -17.78 24.58
C ARG A 458 -0.25 -17.56 23.60
N PHE A 459 -1.39 -17.05 24.08
CA PHE A 459 -2.50 -16.64 23.22
C PHE A 459 -2.06 -15.59 22.21
N CYS A 460 -1.47 -14.48 22.66
CA CYS A 460 -0.99 -13.40 21.79
C CYS A 460 0.00 -13.92 20.75
N LEU A 461 1.03 -14.67 21.17
CA LEU A 461 2.02 -15.25 20.25
C LEU A 461 1.41 -16.22 19.23
N SER A 462 0.37 -16.97 19.62
CA SER A 462 -0.34 -17.88 18.73
C SER A 462 -1.41 -17.20 17.86
N HIS A 463 -1.72 -15.92 18.12
CA HIS A 463 -2.75 -15.18 17.42
C HIS A 463 -2.34 -14.94 15.96
N LEU A 464 -3.29 -15.02 15.03
CA LEU A 464 -2.98 -14.88 13.59
C LEU A 464 -2.40 -13.52 13.24
N ASN A 465 -2.61 -12.46 14.04
CA ASN A 465 -2.04 -11.13 13.82
C ASN A 465 -0.63 -10.94 14.41
N VAL A 466 -0.09 -11.93 15.15
CA VAL A 466 1.26 -11.87 15.74
C VAL A 466 2.15 -13.03 15.29
N CYS A 467 1.57 -14.22 15.08
CA CYS A 467 2.32 -15.44 14.81
C CYS A 467 3.24 -15.34 13.57
N SER A 468 4.20 -16.25 13.47
CA SER A 468 5.26 -16.19 12.47
C SER A 468 4.76 -16.06 11.03
N ARG A 469 5.43 -15.18 10.28
CA ARG A 469 5.20 -14.91 8.85
C ARG A 469 6.11 -15.73 7.92
N GLU A 470 6.90 -16.64 8.50
CA GLU A 470 7.92 -17.44 7.80
C GLU A 470 7.39 -18.15 6.56
N TRP A 471 6.18 -18.73 6.66
CA TRP A 471 5.55 -19.47 5.57
C TRP A 471 5.42 -18.60 4.30
N ILE A 472 5.15 -17.30 4.45
CA ILE A 472 5.04 -16.34 3.34
C ILE A 472 6.44 -15.91 2.90
N ILE A 473 7.22 -15.34 3.83
CA ILE A 473 8.48 -14.65 3.53
C ILE A 473 9.50 -15.57 2.84
N ARG A 474 9.59 -16.84 3.25
CA ARG A 474 10.55 -17.79 2.67
C ARG A 474 10.25 -18.18 1.22
N GLN A 475 9.07 -17.83 0.71
CA GLN A 475 8.73 -18.07 -0.69
C GLN A 475 9.29 -16.98 -1.60
N TYR A 476 9.57 -15.79 -1.07
CA TYR A 476 10.04 -14.64 -1.84
C TYR A 476 11.56 -14.58 -1.89
N ASP A 477 12.07 -14.16 -3.04
CA ASP A 477 13.43 -13.66 -3.11
C ASP A 477 13.49 -12.30 -2.40
N HIS A 478 14.37 -12.21 -1.41
CA HIS A 478 14.64 -11.00 -0.63
C HIS A 478 16.13 -10.63 -0.64
N GLU A 479 16.92 -11.21 -1.56
CA GLU A 479 18.38 -11.03 -1.65
C GLU A 479 18.87 -10.61 -3.04
N VAL A 480 18.07 -10.84 -4.09
CA VAL A 480 18.40 -10.44 -5.46
C VAL A 480 18.80 -8.98 -5.52
N GLN A 481 19.77 -8.68 -6.38
CA GLN A 481 20.50 -7.40 -6.46
C GLN A 481 21.51 -7.14 -5.32
N GLY A 482 21.57 -7.99 -4.28
CA GLY A 482 22.61 -7.94 -3.24
C GLY A 482 22.52 -6.74 -2.29
N GLY A 483 21.37 -6.07 -2.24
CA GLY A 483 21.19 -4.81 -1.49
C GLY A 483 20.53 -4.94 -0.11
N THR A 484 19.95 -6.09 0.23
CA THR A 484 19.20 -6.24 1.49
C THR A 484 20.15 -6.42 2.68
N VAL A 485 20.20 -5.42 3.58
CA VAL A 485 21.07 -5.42 4.76
C VAL A 485 20.34 -5.97 5.98
N VAL A 486 19.23 -5.34 6.35
CA VAL A 486 18.30 -5.88 7.37
C VAL A 486 17.20 -6.61 6.63
N LYS A 487 17.16 -7.93 6.81
CA LYS A 487 16.23 -8.85 6.16
C LYS A 487 14.91 -8.93 6.93
N PRO A 488 13.82 -9.38 6.29
CA PRO A 488 12.51 -9.54 6.93
C PRO A 488 12.50 -10.60 8.04
N LEU A 489 13.38 -11.60 7.99
CA LEU A 489 13.57 -12.58 9.08
C LEU A 489 14.90 -12.33 9.80
N GLN A 490 14.83 -12.09 11.11
CA GLN A 490 15.97 -11.73 11.96
C GLN A 490 16.28 -12.83 12.99
N GLY A 491 17.23 -12.58 13.90
CA GLY A 491 17.65 -13.57 14.90
C GLY A 491 18.69 -14.57 14.40
N LEU A 492 19.14 -15.42 15.32
CA LEU A 492 20.24 -16.37 15.13
C LEU A 492 20.01 -17.34 13.97
N HIS A 493 18.75 -17.75 13.75
CA HIS A 493 18.37 -18.74 12.74
C HIS A 493 17.59 -18.13 11.56
N HIS A 494 17.55 -16.80 11.45
CA HIS A 494 16.74 -16.10 10.44
C HIS A 494 15.29 -16.58 10.44
N ASP A 495 14.68 -16.60 11.62
CA ASP A 495 13.32 -17.08 11.86
C ASP A 495 12.55 -16.22 12.87
N GLY A 496 13.12 -15.09 13.31
CA GLY A 496 12.43 -14.07 14.09
C GLY A 496 11.74 -13.00 13.23
N PRO A 497 10.85 -12.19 13.81
CA PRO A 497 10.27 -11.03 13.14
C PRO A 497 11.31 -9.93 12.93
N GLY A 498 10.92 -8.86 12.23
CA GLY A 498 11.73 -7.66 12.09
C GLY A 498 10.86 -6.42 11.93
N ASP A 499 11.30 -5.31 12.53
CA ASP A 499 10.57 -4.03 12.52
C ASP A 499 10.54 -3.38 11.13
N ALA A 500 11.67 -3.37 10.43
CA ALA A 500 11.82 -2.71 9.13
C ALA A 500 12.91 -3.38 8.28
N CYS A 501 12.79 -3.20 6.96
CA CYS A 501 13.82 -3.62 6.01
C CYS A 501 14.80 -2.48 5.76
N VAL A 502 16.10 -2.79 5.63
CA VAL A 502 17.14 -1.81 5.26
C VAL A 502 17.79 -2.24 3.96
N ILE A 503 17.75 -1.35 2.96
CA ILE A 503 18.32 -1.56 1.63
C ILE A 503 19.52 -0.65 1.42
N TRP A 504 20.63 -1.25 1.00
CA TRP A 504 21.78 -0.61 0.42
C TRP A 504 21.75 -0.82 -1.11
N PRO A 505 21.33 0.17 -1.91
CA PRO A 505 21.12 0.00 -3.35
C PRO A 505 22.45 0.01 -4.15
N GLN A 506 23.47 -0.70 -3.67
CA GLN A 506 24.85 -0.73 -4.22
C GLN A 506 24.87 -1.12 -5.70
N ALA A 507 24.04 -2.08 -6.11
CA ALA A 507 23.94 -2.52 -7.50
C ALA A 507 23.55 -1.39 -8.47
N VAL A 508 22.91 -0.33 -7.99
CA VAL A 508 22.49 0.82 -8.82
C VAL A 508 23.45 2.00 -8.70
N VAL A 509 23.94 2.29 -7.49
CA VAL A 509 24.87 3.43 -7.27
C VAL A 509 26.34 3.10 -7.55
N GLY A 510 26.67 1.83 -7.76
CA GLY A 510 28.02 1.32 -7.99
C GLY A 510 28.85 1.14 -6.71
N GLU A 511 29.99 0.44 -6.83
CA GLU A 511 30.97 0.28 -5.75
C GLU A 511 31.95 1.46 -5.69
N SER A 512 31.55 2.64 -5.24
CA SER A 512 32.53 3.71 -4.92
C SER A 512 31.92 4.92 -4.21
N GLY A 513 31.90 4.88 -2.87
CA GLY A 513 31.96 6.11 -2.07
C GLY A 513 31.21 6.13 -0.73
N GLY A 514 30.32 5.18 -0.43
CA GLY A 514 29.59 5.23 0.84
C GLY A 514 28.66 4.04 1.15
N TRP A 515 28.19 4.03 2.39
CA TRP A 515 27.32 2.99 2.98
C TRP A 515 25.90 3.51 3.21
N ARG A 516 25.50 4.54 2.46
CA ARG A 516 24.17 5.12 2.58
C ARG A 516 23.14 4.15 2.01
N GLY A 517 22.08 3.90 2.76
CA GLY A 517 20.92 3.14 2.36
C GLY A 517 19.63 3.84 2.74
N PHE A 518 18.54 3.10 2.70
CA PHE A 518 17.23 3.56 3.17
C PHE A 518 16.52 2.40 3.87
N ALA A 519 15.57 2.73 4.73
CA ALA A 519 14.72 1.78 5.41
C ALA A 519 13.25 1.97 5.01
N VAL A 520 12.51 0.87 4.95
CA VAL A 520 11.07 0.84 4.70
C VAL A 520 10.37 0.04 5.78
N SER A 521 9.23 0.55 6.23
CA SER A 521 8.34 -0.07 7.22
C SER A 521 6.88 0.25 6.92
N HIS A 522 6.00 -0.39 7.67
CA HIS A 522 4.55 -0.23 7.57
C HIS A 522 3.93 -0.06 8.96
N GLY A 523 2.72 0.49 8.99
CA GLY A 523 1.85 0.47 10.16
C GLY A 523 0.39 0.32 9.74
N MET A 524 -0.34 -0.54 10.45
CA MET A 524 -1.72 -0.91 10.12
C MET A 524 -2.39 -1.64 11.31
N ASN A 525 -3.47 -1.07 11.84
CA ASN A 525 -4.28 -1.74 12.87
C ASN A 525 -5.79 -1.41 12.72
N PRO A 526 -6.52 -2.18 11.89
CA PRO A 526 -7.96 -2.01 11.66
C PRO A 526 -8.82 -2.19 12.92
N SER A 527 -8.35 -2.93 13.93
CA SER A 527 -9.08 -3.09 15.20
C SER A 527 -9.27 -1.75 15.91
N TYR A 528 -8.26 -0.88 15.88
CA TYR A 528 -8.40 0.49 16.39
C TYR A 528 -9.40 1.29 15.54
N GLY A 529 -9.43 1.08 14.23
CA GLY A 529 -10.35 1.76 13.30
C GLY A 529 -11.82 1.45 13.54
N LYS A 530 -12.16 0.24 14.01
CA LYS A 530 -13.52 -0.14 14.43
C LYS A 530 -14.02 0.70 15.61
N LEU A 531 -13.11 1.21 16.44
CA LEU A 531 -13.40 2.00 17.63
C LEU A 531 -13.24 3.51 17.38
N ASP A 532 -12.10 3.93 16.84
CA ASP A 532 -11.79 5.31 16.47
C ASP A 532 -10.83 5.38 15.26
N PRO A 533 -11.35 5.69 14.05
CA PRO A 533 -10.53 5.86 12.85
C PRO A 533 -9.47 6.97 12.92
N TYR A 534 -9.67 7.99 13.77
CA TYR A 534 -8.67 9.05 13.98
C TYR A 534 -7.49 8.52 14.78
N ALA A 535 -7.78 7.80 15.87
CA ALA A 535 -6.75 7.17 16.70
C ALA A 535 -5.97 6.10 15.91
N MET A 536 -6.67 5.29 15.11
CA MET A 536 -6.04 4.35 14.17
C MET A 536 -5.03 5.05 13.26
N ALA A 537 -5.42 6.17 12.63
CA ALA A 537 -4.54 6.88 11.73
C ALA A 537 -3.27 7.41 12.42
N LEU A 538 -3.40 7.91 13.65
CA LEU A 538 -2.24 8.31 14.44
C LEU A 538 -1.33 7.13 14.78
N ALA A 539 -1.92 6.02 15.23
CA ALA A 539 -1.19 4.80 15.60
C ALA A 539 -0.45 4.18 14.41
N CYS A 540 -1.08 4.10 13.23
CA CYS A 540 -0.45 3.55 12.02
C CYS A 540 0.77 4.40 11.59
N VAL A 541 0.70 5.73 11.74
CA VAL A 541 1.87 6.60 11.46
C VAL A 541 2.96 6.43 12.52
N ASP A 542 2.59 6.35 13.80
CA ASP A 542 3.55 6.10 14.88
C ASP A 542 4.28 4.76 14.72
N GLU A 543 3.54 3.70 14.38
CA GLU A 543 4.07 2.36 14.14
C GLU A 543 5.08 2.36 13.00
N ALA A 544 4.69 2.88 11.83
CA ALA A 544 5.58 2.94 10.69
C ALA A 544 6.87 3.71 11.03
N LEU A 545 6.78 4.86 11.70
CA LEU A 545 7.95 5.64 12.09
C LEU A 545 8.81 4.99 13.19
N SER A 546 8.18 4.31 14.14
CA SER A 546 8.87 3.57 15.20
C SER A 546 9.70 2.43 14.63
N ASN A 547 9.13 1.67 13.70
CA ASN A 547 9.81 0.60 13.01
C ASN A 547 11.06 1.09 12.26
N LEU A 548 10.98 2.26 11.62
CA LEU A 548 12.15 2.91 11.01
C LEU A 548 13.19 3.33 12.07
N ALA A 549 12.76 3.80 13.24
CA ALA A 549 13.66 4.22 14.31
C ALA A 549 14.41 3.02 14.93
N CYS A 550 13.76 1.85 15.07
CA CYS A 550 14.36 0.61 15.57
C CYS A 550 15.59 0.18 14.77
N VAL A 551 15.56 0.32 13.44
CA VAL A 551 16.68 -0.05 12.56
C VAL A 551 17.68 1.09 12.33
N GLY A 552 17.49 2.25 12.98
CA GLY A 552 18.39 3.39 12.86
C GLY A 552 18.22 4.19 11.57
N ALA A 553 17.02 4.24 10.99
CA ALA A 553 16.77 5.20 9.92
C ALA A 553 16.62 6.63 10.48
N ASP A 554 17.00 7.64 9.71
CA ASP A 554 16.84 9.06 10.11
C ASP A 554 15.40 9.53 9.92
N VAL A 555 14.55 9.25 10.92
CA VAL A 555 13.12 9.57 10.91
C VAL A 555 12.83 11.07 10.80
N SER A 556 13.82 11.94 11.02
CA SER A 556 13.68 13.39 10.76
C SER A 556 13.48 13.71 9.27
N GLN A 557 13.85 12.78 8.39
CA GLN A 557 13.70 12.83 6.93
C GLN A 557 12.73 11.75 6.41
N ALA A 558 11.87 11.20 7.28
CA ALA A 558 10.87 10.24 6.85
C ALA A 558 9.88 10.86 5.87
N ALA A 559 9.37 10.03 4.97
CA ALA A 559 8.25 10.30 4.09
C ALA A 559 7.22 9.18 4.18
N LEU A 560 5.95 9.51 4.02
CA LEU A 560 4.81 8.62 4.23
C LEU A 560 4.06 8.37 2.93
N LEU A 561 3.40 7.23 2.85
CA LEU A 561 2.35 6.92 1.89
C LEU A 561 1.08 6.48 2.62
N ASP A 562 -0.06 6.95 2.14
CA ASP A 562 -1.39 6.60 2.65
C ASP A 562 -2.14 5.70 1.66
N ASN A 563 -2.62 4.54 2.13
CA ASN A 563 -3.51 3.69 1.34
C ASN A 563 -4.81 3.46 2.11
N PHE A 564 -5.91 4.07 1.65
CA PHE A 564 -7.23 3.97 2.26
C PHE A 564 -8.05 2.87 1.60
N CYS A 565 -8.44 1.84 2.36
CA CYS A 565 -9.37 0.80 1.91
C CYS A 565 -10.67 0.88 2.70
N TRP A 566 -11.77 1.23 2.03
CA TRP A 566 -13.07 1.45 2.65
C TRP A 566 -14.19 0.70 1.91
N GLY A 567 -15.31 0.50 2.60
CA GLY A 567 -16.56 0.00 2.01
C GLY A 567 -17.26 1.04 1.13
N ASP A 568 -18.58 0.96 1.04
CA ASP A 568 -19.44 1.85 0.24
C ASP A 568 -19.36 3.32 0.70
N PRO A 569 -18.82 4.26 -0.12
CA PRO A 569 -18.71 5.67 0.23
C PRO A 569 -20.05 6.44 0.11
N GLU A 570 -21.12 5.82 -0.39
CA GLU A 570 -22.48 6.39 -0.33
C GLU A 570 -23.13 6.18 1.05
N ASP A 571 -22.64 5.26 1.89
CA ASP A 571 -23.06 5.17 3.29
C ASP A 571 -22.47 6.35 4.08
N PRO A 572 -23.30 7.26 4.63
CA PRO A 572 -22.81 8.39 5.40
C PRO A 572 -21.92 7.99 6.58
N LYS A 573 -22.13 6.82 7.20
CA LYS A 573 -21.30 6.35 8.32
C LYS A 573 -19.91 5.92 7.85
N ALA A 574 -19.85 5.13 6.78
CA ALA A 574 -18.58 4.73 6.17
C ALA A 574 -17.79 5.96 5.73
N LEU A 575 -18.42 6.90 5.02
CA LEU A 575 -17.77 8.15 4.60
C LEU A 575 -17.36 9.02 5.81
N GLY A 576 -18.14 9.04 6.88
CA GLY A 576 -17.79 9.74 8.11
C GLY A 576 -16.54 9.17 8.77
N ALA A 577 -16.42 7.85 8.83
CA ALA A 577 -15.24 7.17 9.34
C ALA A 577 -14.00 7.45 8.47
N LEU A 578 -14.15 7.47 7.14
CA LEU A 578 -13.08 7.83 6.20
C LEU A 578 -12.61 9.28 6.40
N VAL A 579 -13.53 10.23 6.52
CA VAL A 579 -13.21 11.64 6.79
C VAL A 579 -12.47 11.78 8.12
N ARG A 580 -12.90 11.04 9.15
CA ARG A 580 -12.23 11.04 10.46
C ARG A 580 -10.80 10.50 10.37
N CYS A 581 -10.59 9.37 9.68
CA CYS A 581 -9.29 8.78 9.40
C CYS A 581 -8.35 9.76 8.68
N ALA A 582 -8.82 10.40 7.60
CA ALA A 582 -8.04 11.38 6.85
C ALA A 582 -7.63 12.61 7.69
N ASN A 583 -8.49 13.07 8.61
CA ASN A 583 -8.10 14.12 9.57
C ASN A 583 -7.01 13.63 10.53
N GLY A 584 -7.03 12.35 10.94
CA GLY A 584 -5.96 11.74 11.74
C GLY A 584 -4.64 11.70 10.98
N CYS A 585 -4.64 11.29 9.71
CA CYS A 585 -3.44 11.33 8.86
C CYS A 585 -2.85 12.74 8.77
N ARG A 586 -3.69 13.77 8.56
CA ARG A 586 -3.25 15.17 8.54
C ARG A 586 -2.54 15.56 9.84
N ASP A 587 -3.15 15.25 10.98
CA ASP A 587 -2.64 15.68 12.28
C ASP A 587 -1.38 14.91 12.69
N ALA A 588 -1.31 13.60 12.39
CA ALA A 588 -0.10 12.81 12.52
C ALA A 588 1.04 13.37 11.66
N ALA A 589 0.83 13.58 10.36
CA ALA A 589 1.85 14.10 9.46
C ALA A 589 2.40 15.45 9.95
N LEU A 590 1.52 16.37 10.37
CA LEU A 590 1.92 17.66 10.93
C LEU A 590 2.68 17.51 12.26
N GLY A 591 2.19 16.65 13.15
CA GLY A 591 2.75 16.43 14.47
C GLY A 591 4.13 15.78 14.44
N PHE A 592 4.26 14.66 13.72
CA PHE A 592 5.54 13.98 13.47
C PHE A 592 6.45 14.76 12.52
N SER A 593 5.88 15.71 11.77
CA SER A 593 6.56 16.46 10.71
C SER A 593 7.08 15.58 9.57
N ALA A 594 6.33 14.53 9.23
CA ALA A 594 6.60 13.58 8.16
C ALA A 594 5.55 13.78 7.04
N PRO A 595 5.94 14.22 5.82
CA PRO A 595 5.01 14.48 4.73
C PRO A 595 4.57 13.19 4.02
N PHE A 596 3.34 13.19 3.51
CA PHE A 596 2.87 12.21 2.54
C PHE A 596 3.37 12.56 1.13
N ILE A 597 3.95 11.62 0.42
CA ILE A 597 4.54 11.85 -0.91
C ILE A 597 3.75 11.19 -2.05
N SER A 598 2.98 10.16 -1.73
CA SER A 598 2.13 9.38 -2.63
C SER A 598 1.08 8.66 -1.79
N GLY A 599 0.09 8.07 -2.44
CA GLY A 599 -0.97 7.31 -1.79
C GLY A 599 -1.92 6.69 -2.80
N LYS A 600 -2.94 6.01 -2.29
CA LYS A 600 -4.05 5.45 -3.06
C LYS A 600 -5.30 5.34 -2.19
N ASP A 601 -6.45 5.30 -2.82
CA ASP A 601 -7.71 4.88 -2.20
C ASP A 601 -8.36 3.77 -3.02
N SER A 602 -8.92 2.80 -2.30
CA SER A 602 -9.78 1.75 -2.80
C SER A 602 -11.08 1.80 -2.00
N LEU A 603 -12.16 2.18 -2.67
CA LEU A 603 -13.50 2.30 -2.10
C LEU A 603 -14.38 1.18 -2.65
N ASN A 604 -15.59 1.01 -2.11
CA ASN A 604 -16.52 -0.05 -2.50
C ASN A 604 -15.98 -1.47 -2.25
N ASN A 605 -15.14 -1.65 -1.23
CA ASN A 605 -14.77 -2.99 -0.74
C ASN A 605 -15.95 -3.59 0.06
N THR A 606 -17.05 -3.83 -0.67
CA THR A 606 -18.33 -4.31 -0.18
C THR A 606 -18.80 -5.42 -1.10
N TYR A 607 -19.29 -6.50 -0.51
CA TYR A 607 -19.92 -7.62 -1.20
C TYR A 607 -21.42 -7.62 -0.91
N LEU A 608 -22.23 -7.81 -1.96
CA LEU A 608 -23.68 -7.94 -1.90
C LEU A 608 -24.06 -9.40 -2.05
N ASP A 609 -24.63 -10.00 -1.01
CA ASP A 609 -25.08 -11.39 -1.09
C ASP A 609 -26.41 -11.55 -1.85
N ALA A 610 -26.77 -12.78 -2.20
CA ALA A 610 -28.03 -13.10 -2.89
C ALA A 610 -29.30 -12.67 -2.14
N LYS A 611 -29.22 -12.34 -0.84
CA LYS A 611 -30.34 -11.83 -0.04
C LYS A 611 -30.37 -10.30 0.01
N GLY A 612 -29.41 -9.63 -0.64
CA GLY A 612 -29.24 -8.18 -0.65
C GLY A 612 -28.56 -7.63 0.60
N ALA A 613 -27.96 -8.46 1.46
CA ALA A 613 -27.21 -7.96 2.60
C ALA A 613 -25.82 -7.48 2.16
N LYS A 614 -25.41 -6.31 2.68
CA LYS A 614 -24.09 -5.73 2.42
C LYS A 614 -23.07 -6.23 3.44
N HIS A 615 -21.97 -6.78 2.97
CA HIS A 615 -20.82 -7.19 3.77
C HIS A 615 -19.63 -6.30 3.40
N SER A 616 -19.22 -5.42 4.30
CA SER A 616 -18.10 -4.49 4.05
C SER A 616 -16.90 -4.88 4.90
N ILE A 617 -15.71 -4.60 4.38
CA ILE A 617 -14.49 -4.65 5.18
C ILE A 617 -14.53 -3.62 6.32
N PRO A 618 -13.73 -3.80 7.38
CA PRO A 618 -13.44 -2.72 8.29
C PRO A 618 -12.65 -1.64 7.54
N GLY A 619 -12.91 -0.38 7.90
CA GLY A 619 -12.11 0.73 7.41
C GLY A 619 -10.63 0.51 7.71
N THR A 620 -9.83 0.34 6.66
CA THR A 620 -8.43 -0.08 6.76
C THR A 620 -7.53 1.00 6.20
N LEU A 621 -6.53 1.41 6.98
CA LEU A 621 -5.49 2.33 6.55
C LEU A 621 -4.15 1.61 6.63
N LEU A 622 -3.44 1.56 5.51
CA LEU A 622 -2.02 1.19 5.50
C LEU A 622 -1.18 2.46 5.37
N ILE A 623 -0.33 2.70 6.36
CA ILE A 623 0.76 3.68 6.26
C ILE A 623 2.03 2.95 5.89
N SER A 624 2.69 3.39 4.81
CA SER A 624 4.06 2.97 4.50
C SER A 624 5.01 4.13 4.73
N ALA A 625 6.19 3.87 5.29
CA ALA A 625 7.17 4.90 5.58
C ALA A 625 8.54 4.57 4.99
N LEU A 626 9.24 5.61 4.55
CA LEU A 626 10.59 5.53 3.97
C LEU A 626 11.47 6.58 4.64
N ALA A 627 12.67 6.21 5.08
CA ALA A 627 13.66 7.15 5.59
C ALA A 627 15.10 6.76 5.19
N PRO A 628 16.01 7.72 5.03
CA PRO A 628 17.41 7.43 4.73
C PRO A 628 18.12 6.79 5.93
N VAL A 629 19.00 5.85 5.66
CA VAL A 629 19.94 5.25 6.61
C VAL A 629 21.34 5.77 6.25
N PRO A 630 21.94 6.67 7.05
CA PRO A 630 23.22 7.30 6.69
C PRO A 630 24.36 6.30 6.49
N ASP A 631 24.39 5.22 7.27
CA ASP A 631 25.35 4.13 7.20
C ASP A 631 24.66 2.82 7.58
N VAL A 632 24.41 1.96 6.60
CA VAL A 632 23.69 0.68 6.78
C VAL A 632 24.40 -0.29 7.71
N ARG A 633 25.71 -0.12 7.94
CA ARG A 633 26.49 -0.97 8.85
C ARG A 633 26.18 -0.72 10.33
N GLN A 634 25.47 0.38 10.61
CA GLN A 634 24.99 0.74 11.95
C GLN A 634 23.54 0.30 12.19
N ALA A 635 22.88 -0.31 11.20
CA ALA A 635 21.54 -0.85 11.40
C ALA A 635 21.58 -1.99 12.42
N VAL A 636 20.56 -2.05 13.28
CA VAL A 636 20.41 -3.11 14.29
C VAL A 636 19.16 -3.94 14.02
N THR A 637 19.09 -5.12 14.60
CA THR A 637 17.96 -6.04 14.54
C THR A 637 17.37 -6.23 15.94
N MET A 638 16.14 -6.76 16.03
CA MET A 638 15.40 -6.83 17.29
C MET A 638 15.90 -7.90 18.26
N ASP A 639 16.59 -8.94 17.79
CA ASP A 639 16.99 -10.06 18.63
C ASP A 639 17.99 -9.65 19.71
N PHE A 640 17.80 -10.15 20.93
CA PHE A 640 18.79 -9.99 21.98
C PHE A 640 20.10 -10.71 21.59
N LYS A 641 21.22 -10.02 21.78
CA LYS A 641 22.54 -10.43 21.31
C LYS A 641 23.28 -11.28 22.33
N THR A 642 23.27 -10.85 23.59
CA THR A 642 24.08 -11.51 24.63
C THR A 642 23.45 -11.40 26.02
N ALA A 643 23.80 -12.33 26.90
CA ALA A 643 23.37 -12.30 28.30
C ALA A 643 24.12 -11.21 29.11
N ASN A 644 23.50 -10.80 30.22
CA ASN A 644 23.99 -9.83 31.20
C ASN A 644 23.97 -8.35 30.78
N ASN A 645 23.31 -8.00 29.68
CA ASN A 645 23.15 -6.63 29.26
C ASN A 645 21.90 -5.98 29.89
N PRO A 646 21.96 -4.71 30.33
CA PRO A 646 20.78 -3.99 30.80
C PRO A 646 19.73 -3.86 29.69
N VAL A 647 18.47 -4.06 30.09
CA VAL A 647 17.30 -3.90 29.22
C VAL A 647 16.54 -2.64 29.61
N TYR A 648 16.27 -1.80 28.63
CA TYR A 648 15.66 -0.49 28.78
C TYR A 648 14.33 -0.39 28.04
N LEU A 649 13.32 0.22 28.67
CA LEU A 649 12.06 0.55 28.04
C LEU A 649 11.93 2.06 27.89
N VAL A 650 11.64 2.50 26.66
CA VAL A 650 11.26 3.88 26.33
C VAL A 650 9.74 4.01 26.25
N GLY A 651 9.23 5.16 26.66
CA GLY A 651 7.82 5.56 26.49
C GLY A 651 6.95 5.22 27.71
N TRP A 652 5.72 5.74 27.70
CA TRP A 652 4.76 5.57 28.80
C TRP A 652 3.79 4.44 28.49
N THR A 653 3.50 3.60 29.49
CA THR A 653 2.35 2.69 29.46
C THR A 653 1.11 3.36 30.07
N SER A 654 0.02 3.39 29.32
CA SER A 654 -1.28 3.94 29.74
C SER A 654 -2.33 2.82 29.83
N ASP A 655 -3.52 3.09 30.38
CA ASP A 655 -4.62 2.11 30.41
C ASP A 655 -5.37 2.04 29.06
N GLU A 656 -4.63 1.67 28.02
CA GLU A 656 -5.06 1.64 26.61
C GLU A 656 -5.12 0.19 26.12
N THR A 657 -6.26 -0.48 26.38
CA THR A 657 -6.50 -1.88 26.00
C THR A 657 -7.61 -2.04 24.96
N GLY A 658 -8.23 -0.95 24.51
CA GLY A 658 -9.33 -1.01 23.52
C GLY A 658 -8.81 -1.44 22.15
N GLY A 659 -9.40 -2.48 21.57
CA GLY A 659 -8.96 -3.08 20.31
C GLY A 659 -7.69 -3.92 20.40
N SER A 660 -7.17 -4.17 21.62
CA SER A 660 -5.96 -4.95 21.85
C SER A 660 -6.20 -6.45 21.89
N LEU A 661 -5.15 -7.25 21.73
CA LEU A 661 -5.22 -8.70 21.95
C LEU A 661 -5.55 -9.08 23.41
N TRP A 662 -5.30 -8.17 24.36
CA TRP A 662 -5.73 -8.37 25.75
C TRP A 662 -7.25 -8.30 25.87
N GLU A 663 -7.90 -7.32 25.24
CA GLU A 663 -9.37 -7.20 25.24
C GLU A 663 -10.02 -8.45 24.60
N GLU A 664 -9.43 -8.99 23.54
CA GLU A 664 -9.87 -10.26 22.94
C GLU A 664 -9.69 -11.46 23.89
N PHE A 665 -8.50 -11.64 24.47
CA PHE A 665 -8.19 -12.76 25.37
C PHE A 665 -9.07 -12.76 26.63
N SER A 666 -9.25 -11.58 27.24
CA SER A 666 -9.97 -11.41 28.49
C SER A 666 -11.48 -11.37 28.29
N GLY A 667 -11.95 -10.98 27.10
CA GLY A 667 -13.35 -10.65 26.82
C GLY A 667 -13.82 -9.35 27.50
N GLU A 668 -12.91 -8.58 28.10
CA GLU A 668 -13.21 -7.32 28.76
C GLU A 668 -13.32 -6.19 27.74
N THR A 669 -14.55 -5.79 27.43
CA THR A 669 -14.78 -4.68 26.49
C THR A 669 -14.77 -3.31 27.15
N GLY A 670 -14.46 -2.28 26.36
CA GLY A 670 -14.56 -0.88 26.77
C GLY A 670 -13.23 -0.27 27.22
N GLY A 671 -12.10 -0.86 26.83
CA GLY A 671 -10.80 -0.23 26.94
C GLY A 671 -10.72 1.05 26.10
N ALA A 672 -9.80 1.95 26.49
CA ALA A 672 -9.48 3.11 25.66
C ALA A 672 -8.64 2.65 24.47
N VAL A 673 -8.97 3.12 23.27
CA VAL A 673 -8.12 2.92 22.08
C VAL A 673 -6.81 3.66 22.31
N PRO A 674 -5.64 3.07 21.97
CA PRO A 674 -4.36 3.76 22.05
C PRO A 674 -4.39 5.10 21.31
N LEU A 675 -3.98 6.18 21.99
CA LEU A 675 -3.97 7.51 21.41
C LEU A 675 -2.57 8.11 21.47
N VAL A 676 -1.98 8.31 20.30
CA VAL A 676 -0.68 8.97 20.15
C VAL A 676 -0.84 10.47 20.43
N GLU A 677 0.11 11.06 21.17
CA GLU A 677 0.41 12.48 21.05
C GLU A 677 1.61 12.64 20.10
N PRO A 678 1.39 12.98 18.81
CA PRO A 678 2.44 13.03 17.80
C PRO A 678 3.68 13.86 18.14
N ARG A 679 3.56 14.95 18.91
CA ARG A 679 4.70 15.83 19.20
C ARG A 679 5.67 15.21 20.21
N SER A 680 5.16 14.68 21.31
CA SER A 680 6.00 13.99 22.29
C SER A 680 6.52 12.67 21.74
N ALA A 681 5.70 11.95 20.96
CA ALA A 681 6.09 10.75 20.23
C ALA A 681 7.26 11.02 19.27
N LYS A 682 7.19 12.12 18.51
CA LYS A 682 8.29 12.56 17.62
C LYS A 682 9.60 12.80 18.37
N GLU A 683 9.57 13.43 19.54
CA GLU A 683 10.78 13.67 20.33
C GLU A 683 11.42 12.36 20.78
N ALA A 684 10.61 11.39 21.22
CA ALA A 684 11.07 10.05 21.53
C ALA A 684 11.67 9.35 20.30
N LEU A 685 10.97 9.36 19.17
CA LEU A 685 11.43 8.76 17.91
C LEU A 685 12.77 9.32 17.44
N LEU A 686 12.96 10.64 17.50
CA LEU A 686 14.21 11.28 17.12
C LEU A 686 15.37 10.87 18.03
N ALA A 687 15.12 10.76 19.35
CA ALA A 687 16.12 10.31 20.30
C ALA A 687 16.48 8.83 20.07
N VAL A 688 15.48 7.96 19.86
CA VAL A 688 15.67 6.54 19.55
C VAL A 688 16.48 6.37 18.26
N SER A 689 16.01 6.96 17.16
CA SER A 689 16.71 6.94 15.86
C SER A 689 18.16 7.40 15.99
N SER A 690 18.41 8.47 16.74
CA SER A 690 19.76 8.99 16.97
C SER A 690 20.61 8.05 17.82
N ALA A 691 20.04 7.42 18.86
CA ALA A 691 20.77 6.51 19.74
C ALA A 691 21.20 5.23 19.00
N VAL A 692 20.29 4.65 18.21
CA VAL A 692 20.56 3.48 17.37
C VAL A 692 21.65 3.80 16.34
N ARG A 693 21.48 4.87 15.56
CA ARG A 693 22.47 5.31 14.55
C ARG A 693 23.86 5.63 15.11
N SER A 694 23.93 5.98 16.38
CA SER A 694 25.20 6.29 17.05
C SER A 694 25.90 5.05 17.62
N GLY A 695 25.36 3.85 17.38
CA GLY A 695 25.91 2.59 17.88
C GLY A 695 25.85 2.47 19.42
N LEU A 696 24.84 3.07 20.04
CA LEU A 696 24.64 3.02 21.50
C LEU A 696 23.73 1.87 21.94
N VAL A 697 23.00 1.26 21.00
CA VAL A 697 22.02 0.21 21.22
C VAL A 697 22.48 -1.05 20.49
N MET A 698 22.33 -2.22 21.10
CA MET A 698 22.69 -3.51 20.50
C MET A 698 21.53 -4.15 19.75
N SER A 699 20.33 -4.02 20.30
CA SER A 699 19.07 -4.47 19.69
C SER A 699 17.94 -3.54 20.08
N ALA A 700 16.96 -3.42 19.19
CA ALA A 700 15.82 -2.55 19.35
C ALA A 700 14.57 -3.16 18.74
N HIS A 701 13.46 -3.07 19.46
CA HIS A 701 12.15 -3.50 19.00
C HIS A 701 11.07 -2.53 19.48
N ASP A 702 10.07 -2.26 18.66
CA ASP A 702 8.89 -1.52 19.09
C ASP A 702 7.89 -2.43 19.85
N LEU A 703 6.89 -1.82 20.49
CA LEU A 703 5.83 -2.55 21.22
C LEU A 703 4.49 -2.32 20.54
N ARG A 704 3.93 -3.36 19.92
CA ARG A 704 2.63 -3.35 19.23
C ARG A 704 1.68 -4.38 19.81
N GLU A 705 1.09 -5.23 18.99
CA GLU A 705 0.09 -6.21 19.38
C GLU A 705 0.62 -7.09 20.53
N GLY A 706 -0.10 -7.10 21.65
CA GLY A 706 0.30 -7.82 22.87
C GLY A 706 1.40 -7.14 23.72
N GLY A 707 1.83 -5.93 23.36
CA GLY A 707 2.60 -5.02 24.20
C GLY A 707 4.01 -5.50 24.59
N LEU A 708 4.43 -5.15 25.81
CA LEU A 708 5.76 -5.48 26.33
C LEU A 708 6.00 -6.99 26.39
N ALA A 709 4.95 -7.77 26.67
CA ALA A 709 5.07 -9.22 26.80
C ALA A 709 5.50 -9.88 25.48
N VAL A 710 4.86 -9.51 24.37
CA VAL A 710 5.16 -10.05 23.04
C VAL A 710 6.52 -9.56 22.56
N ALA A 711 6.78 -8.25 22.61
CA ALA A 711 8.07 -7.70 22.17
C ALA A 711 9.26 -8.34 22.92
N ALA A 712 9.16 -8.49 24.24
CA ALA A 712 10.22 -9.15 25.01
C ALA A 712 10.38 -10.65 24.67
N ALA A 713 9.29 -11.34 24.35
CA ALA A 713 9.34 -12.73 23.92
C ALA A 713 10.03 -12.86 22.55
N GLU A 714 9.64 -12.04 21.57
CA GLU A 714 10.19 -12.02 20.22
C GLU A 714 11.70 -11.74 20.23
N MET A 715 12.13 -10.67 20.92
CA MET A 715 13.55 -10.36 21.08
C MET A 715 14.32 -11.53 21.71
N ALA A 716 13.75 -12.19 22.74
CA ALA A 716 14.40 -13.25 23.48
C ALA A 716 14.51 -14.57 22.71
N PHE A 717 13.42 -15.08 22.14
CA PHE A 717 13.46 -16.37 21.45
C PHE A 717 14.18 -16.31 20.10
N SER A 718 14.25 -15.14 19.46
CA SER A 718 14.98 -14.97 18.21
C SER A 718 16.49 -14.84 18.43
N GLY A 719 16.89 -14.28 19.58
CA GLY A 719 18.28 -14.26 20.02
C GLY A 719 18.75 -15.52 20.74
N GLU A 720 17.81 -16.36 21.20
CA GLU A 720 18.04 -17.45 22.17
C GLU A 720 18.70 -16.97 23.48
N VAL A 721 18.40 -15.72 23.87
CA VAL A 721 18.90 -15.09 25.10
C VAL A 721 17.73 -14.84 26.02
N GLY A 722 17.80 -15.35 27.25
CA GLY A 722 16.76 -15.10 28.25
C GLY A 722 16.70 -13.65 28.68
N VAL A 723 15.58 -13.27 29.28
CA VAL A 723 15.40 -11.92 29.83
C VAL A 723 14.63 -11.96 31.13
N ARG A 724 15.05 -11.13 32.09
CA ARG A 724 14.32 -10.86 33.33
C ARG A 724 13.82 -9.43 33.32
N LEU A 725 12.49 -9.24 33.36
CA LEU A 725 11.83 -7.95 33.46
C LEU A 725 11.24 -7.71 34.84
N ASP A 726 11.20 -6.45 35.25
CA ASP A 726 10.68 -5.94 36.51
C ASP A 726 9.62 -4.87 36.25
N LEU A 727 8.35 -5.23 36.47
CA LEU A 727 7.21 -4.38 36.15
C LEU A 727 7.09 -3.15 37.05
N GLU A 728 7.71 -3.17 38.24
CA GLU A 728 7.74 -1.99 39.11
C GLU A 728 8.43 -0.81 38.43
N ARG A 729 9.44 -1.11 37.60
CA ARG A 729 10.29 -0.13 36.92
C ARG A 729 9.73 0.37 35.59
N VAL A 730 8.66 -0.23 35.07
CA VAL A 730 8.09 0.18 33.78
C VAL A 730 7.48 1.59 33.91
N PRO A 731 7.89 2.57 33.07
CA PRO A 731 7.27 3.88 33.05
C PRO A 731 5.78 3.76 32.68
N ARG A 732 4.92 4.30 33.54
CA ARG A 732 3.46 4.19 33.36
C ARG A 732 2.73 5.39 33.94
N THR A 733 1.53 5.64 33.44
CA THR A 733 0.62 6.64 34.00
C THR A 733 0.08 6.16 35.36
N LYS A 734 -0.41 7.10 36.18
CA LYS A 734 -0.80 6.83 37.58
C LYS A 734 -1.99 5.88 37.73
N ASP A 735 -2.84 5.82 36.70
CA ASP A 735 -4.03 4.98 36.60
C ASP A 735 -3.71 3.51 36.27
N VAL A 736 -2.50 3.23 35.75
CA VAL A 736 -2.04 1.86 35.51
C VAL A 736 -1.47 1.26 36.79
N THR A 737 -2.29 0.45 37.47
CA THR A 737 -1.98 -0.08 38.81
C THR A 737 -1.80 -1.60 38.85
N ASP A 738 -2.15 -2.32 37.79
CA ASP A 738 -2.08 -3.78 37.74
C ASP A 738 -0.99 -4.28 36.78
N PRO A 739 -0.37 -5.45 37.06
CA PRO A 739 0.68 -6.03 36.23
C PRO A 739 0.29 -6.34 34.78
N VAL A 740 -0.99 -6.66 34.54
CA VAL A 740 -1.47 -7.14 33.25
C VAL A 740 -1.55 -6.00 32.25
N THR A 741 -2.14 -4.87 32.64
CA THR A 741 -2.17 -3.65 31.82
C THR A 741 -0.76 -3.18 31.50
N ILE A 742 0.19 -3.30 32.44
CA ILE A 742 1.60 -2.95 32.20
C ILE A 742 2.22 -3.82 31.10
N LEU A 743 1.90 -5.12 31.09
CA LEU A 743 2.45 -6.08 30.14
C LEU A 743 1.81 -6.00 28.76
N PHE A 744 0.48 -5.90 28.70
CA PHE A 744 -0.28 -6.15 27.48
C PHE A 744 -0.97 -4.91 26.90
N SER A 745 -0.94 -3.76 27.57
CA SER A 745 -1.37 -2.53 26.90
C SER A 745 -0.50 -2.28 25.67
N GLU A 746 -1.13 -1.81 24.60
CA GLU A 746 -0.52 -1.55 23.30
C GLU A 746 -0.22 -0.04 23.13
N SER A 747 0.06 0.67 24.23
CA SER A 747 0.43 2.09 24.18
C SER A 747 1.53 2.38 23.14
N PRO A 748 1.35 3.43 22.33
CA PRO A 748 2.23 3.74 21.20
C PRO A 748 3.57 4.34 21.64
N SER A 749 4.49 4.52 20.69
CA SER A 749 5.79 5.17 20.90
C SER A 749 6.65 4.56 22.02
N ARG A 750 6.55 3.24 22.22
CA ARG A 750 7.36 2.48 23.17
C ARG A 750 8.34 1.55 22.47
N PHE A 751 9.51 1.38 23.09
CA PHE A 751 10.62 0.60 22.55
C PHE A 751 11.31 -0.19 23.65
N LEU A 752 11.75 -1.40 23.33
CA LEU A 752 12.59 -2.22 24.19
C LEU A 752 13.99 -2.30 23.60
N PHE A 753 15.01 -2.04 24.43
CA PHE A 753 16.41 -2.02 24.01
C PHE A 753 17.27 -2.94 24.85
N GLU A 754 18.23 -3.57 24.19
CA GLU A 754 19.46 -4.07 24.81
C GLU A 754 20.57 -3.03 24.65
N VAL A 755 21.22 -2.70 25.76
CA VAL A 755 22.33 -1.74 25.77
C VAL A 755 23.54 -2.43 26.36
N ALA A 756 24.70 -2.33 25.69
CA ALA A 756 25.95 -2.84 26.25
C ALA A 756 26.32 -2.05 27.53
N PRO A 757 26.77 -2.69 28.62
CA PRO A 757 27.12 -2.01 29.88
C PRO A 757 28.07 -0.83 29.70
N GLU A 758 29.04 -0.94 28.80
CA GLU A 758 30.02 0.11 28.50
C GLU A 758 29.42 1.30 27.73
N LYS A 759 28.26 1.13 27.08
CA LYS A 759 27.53 2.19 26.37
C LYS A 759 26.44 2.84 27.21
N GLU A 760 26.04 2.22 28.33
CA GLU A 760 24.89 2.63 29.16
C GLU A 760 24.92 4.12 29.54
N LYS A 761 26.06 4.65 29.99
CA LYS A 761 26.20 6.07 30.34
C LYS A 761 25.98 7.01 29.14
N ALA A 762 26.48 6.63 27.97
CA ALA A 762 26.33 7.42 26.74
C ALA A 762 24.90 7.35 26.21
N PHE A 763 24.29 6.16 26.27
CA PHE A 763 22.88 5.93 25.95
C PHE A 763 21.94 6.79 26.81
N LEU A 764 22.09 6.74 28.14
CA LEU A 764 21.27 7.56 29.06
C LEU A 764 21.42 9.06 28.82
N LYS A 765 22.61 9.52 28.42
CA LYS A 765 22.83 10.92 28.03
C LYS A 765 22.11 11.27 26.73
N ALA A 766 22.12 10.38 25.74
CA ALA A 766 21.46 10.57 24.45
C ALA A 766 19.92 10.58 24.59
N MET A 767 19.39 9.80 25.53
CA MET A 767 17.94 9.67 25.79
C MET A 767 17.40 10.68 26.81
N LYS A 768 18.20 11.70 27.19
CA LYS A 768 17.80 12.67 28.21
C LYS A 768 16.52 13.41 27.80
N GLY A 769 15.51 13.39 28.68
CA GLY A 769 14.22 14.05 28.46
C GLY A 769 13.15 13.14 27.87
N VAL A 770 13.51 11.92 27.45
CA VAL A 770 12.57 10.89 27.02
C VAL A 770 12.20 10.01 28.22
N PRO A 771 10.91 9.63 28.38
CA PRO A 771 10.51 8.63 29.38
C PRO A 771 11.27 7.32 29.15
N LEU A 772 12.07 6.91 30.12
CA LEU A 772 12.98 5.78 29.99
C LEU A 772 13.24 5.16 31.37
N ALA A 773 13.25 3.83 31.43
CA ALA A 773 13.69 3.11 32.62
C ALA A 773 14.45 1.83 32.27
N ARG A 774 15.39 1.43 33.14
CA ARG A 774 16.00 0.09 33.10
C ARG A 774 15.02 -0.91 33.68
N VAL A 775 14.23 -1.54 32.81
CA VAL A 775 13.18 -2.50 33.19
C VAL A 775 13.72 -3.91 33.44
N GLY A 776 14.96 -4.21 33.06
CA GLY A 776 15.45 -5.56 33.21
C GLY A 776 16.91 -5.78 32.86
N GLN A 777 17.23 -7.03 32.59
CA GLN A 777 18.53 -7.49 32.13
C GLN A 777 18.35 -8.77 31.30
N THR A 778 19.14 -8.94 30.25
CA THR A 778 19.29 -10.24 29.57
C THR A 778 20.01 -11.23 30.48
N ILE A 779 19.67 -12.51 30.40
CA ILE A 779 20.18 -13.58 31.27
C ILE A 779 20.57 -14.81 30.46
N ALA A 780 21.48 -15.62 30.99
CA ALA A 780 21.96 -16.82 30.29
C ALA A 780 20.93 -17.97 30.25
N ASN A 781 20.03 -18.05 31.24
CA ASN A 781 18.99 -19.06 31.24
C ASN A 781 17.96 -18.74 30.16
N PRO A 782 17.59 -19.66 29.25
CA PRO A 782 16.71 -19.39 28.12
C PRO A 782 15.23 -19.35 28.54
N VAL A 783 14.90 -18.36 29.38
CA VAL A 783 13.55 -18.09 29.87
C VAL A 783 13.23 -16.60 29.76
N LEU A 784 11.94 -16.30 29.51
CA LEU A 784 11.35 -15.00 29.78
C LEU A 784 10.80 -15.03 31.20
N ARG A 785 11.41 -14.27 32.11
CA ARG A 785 10.98 -14.12 33.50
C ARG A 785 10.45 -12.72 33.74
N VAL A 786 9.25 -12.61 34.30
CA VAL A 786 8.66 -11.31 34.68
C VAL A 786 8.33 -11.32 36.16
N VAL A 787 8.78 -10.28 36.88
CA VAL A 787 8.39 -10.04 38.28
C VAL A 787 7.34 -8.94 38.38
N ASP A 788 6.34 -9.14 39.25
CA ASP A 788 5.24 -8.21 39.48
C ASP A 788 5.64 -7.04 40.38
N LEU A 789 4.66 -6.19 40.68
CA LEU A 789 4.81 -4.99 41.52
C LEU A 789 5.16 -5.30 42.99
N ASP A 790 5.02 -6.55 43.42
CA ASP A 790 5.36 -7.03 44.76
C ASP A 790 6.68 -7.83 44.75
N SER A 791 7.48 -7.71 43.67
CA SER A 791 8.71 -8.48 43.44
C SER A 791 8.53 -10.00 43.39
N ARG A 792 7.31 -10.49 43.14
CA ARG A 792 7.02 -11.93 42.99
C ARG A 792 7.10 -12.32 41.52
N THR A 793 7.54 -13.54 41.22
CA THR A 793 7.50 -14.06 39.84
C THR A 793 6.04 -14.14 39.37
N LEU A 794 5.71 -13.35 38.35
CA LEU A 794 4.40 -13.35 37.69
C LEU A 794 4.31 -14.47 36.66
N MET A 795 5.36 -14.60 35.85
CA MET A 795 5.51 -15.68 34.87
C MET A 795 6.99 -16.00 34.62
N GLU A 796 7.25 -17.26 34.29
CA GLU A 796 8.55 -17.75 33.81
C GLU A 796 8.29 -18.77 32.70
N GLU A 797 8.61 -18.38 31.48
CA GLU A 797 8.26 -19.13 30.27
C GLU A 797 9.53 -19.55 29.52
N ARG A 798 9.58 -20.80 29.05
CA ARG A 798 10.74 -21.30 28.30
C ARG A 798 10.70 -20.77 26.87
N LEU A 799 11.81 -20.20 26.40
CA LEU A 799 11.85 -19.52 25.08
C LEU A 799 11.46 -20.44 23.92
N HIS A 800 11.86 -21.72 23.95
CA HIS A 800 11.51 -22.67 22.90
C HIS A 800 10.01 -22.96 22.82
N GLU A 801 9.28 -22.90 23.95
CA GLU A 801 7.83 -23.12 23.97
C GLU A 801 7.10 -21.89 23.43
N LEU A 802 7.56 -20.70 23.77
CA LEU A 802 7.06 -19.44 23.21
C LEU A 802 7.28 -19.38 21.70
N LYS A 803 8.50 -19.69 21.23
CA LYS A 803 8.83 -19.75 19.80
C LYS A 803 7.97 -20.77 19.05
N ALA A 804 7.78 -21.95 19.63
CA ALA A 804 6.93 -22.98 19.02
C ALA A 804 5.44 -22.57 18.97
N ALA A 805 4.94 -21.85 19.98
CA ALA A 805 3.59 -21.29 19.98
C ALA A 805 3.42 -20.23 18.89
N TRP A 806 4.47 -19.43 18.64
CA TRP A 806 4.51 -18.39 17.63
C TRP A 806 4.69 -18.93 16.19
N GLN A 807 5.52 -19.95 15.95
CA GLN A 807 5.77 -20.49 14.60
C GLN A 807 4.64 -21.38 14.05
N ARG A 808 3.91 -22.07 14.92
CA ARG A 808 2.95 -23.12 14.52
C ARG A 808 1.69 -22.63 13.78
N PRO A 809 0.99 -21.56 14.18
CA PRO A 809 -0.40 -21.33 13.78
C PRO A 809 -0.61 -21.27 12.27
N LEU A 810 0.14 -20.41 11.59
CA LEU A 810 -0.03 -20.20 10.14
C LEU A 810 0.45 -21.41 9.33
N ALA A 811 1.60 -21.98 9.69
CA ALA A 811 2.15 -23.16 9.03
C ALA A 811 1.19 -24.37 9.14
N SER A 812 0.61 -24.61 10.31
CA SER A 812 -0.38 -25.68 10.51
C SER A 812 -1.66 -25.42 9.72
N ALA A 813 -2.18 -24.19 9.72
CA ALA A 813 -3.38 -23.83 8.96
C ALA A 813 -3.23 -24.07 7.44
N LEU A 814 -2.01 -23.88 6.93
CA LEU A 814 -1.71 -23.98 5.50
C LEU A 814 -1.22 -25.37 5.04
N GLY A 815 -1.15 -26.35 5.94
CA GLY A 815 -0.81 -27.75 5.60
C GLY A 815 0.69 -28.07 5.67
N GLY A 816 1.45 -27.32 6.46
CA GLY A 816 2.88 -27.50 6.67
C GLY A 816 3.75 -26.62 5.77
N TRP A 817 5.06 -26.81 5.90
CA TRP A 817 6.06 -26.11 5.09
C TRP A 817 5.95 -26.53 3.61
N PRO A 818 5.95 -25.59 2.65
CA PRO A 818 6.09 -25.90 1.24
C PRO A 818 7.40 -26.68 1.04
N GLY A 819 7.30 -27.98 0.71
CA GLY A 819 8.45 -28.87 0.54
C GLY A 819 8.64 -29.96 1.62
N GLN A 820 7.91 -29.95 2.74
CA GLN A 820 7.93 -31.06 3.70
C GLN A 820 6.94 -32.19 3.35
N ASN A 821 5.95 -31.94 2.49
CA ASN A 821 5.07 -32.98 1.94
C ASN A 821 5.69 -33.68 0.71
N GLY A 822 7.00 -33.91 0.75
CA GLY A 822 7.71 -34.79 -0.17
C GLY A 822 7.59 -36.24 0.27
N ASN A 823 6.37 -36.78 0.31
CA ASN A 823 6.21 -38.23 0.26
C ASN A 823 6.57 -38.65 -1.16
N GLY A 824 7.69 -39.34 -1.29
CA GLY A 824 8.23 -39.78 -2.56
C GLY A 824 7.22 -40.62 -3.34
N SER A 825 6.84 -40.11 -4.50
CA SER A 825 6.48 -40.92 -5.65
C SER A 825 6.78 -40.13 -6.93
N HIS A 826 8.08 -39.96 -7.23
CA HIS A 826 8.48 -39.89 -8.62
C HIS A 826 8.51 -41.34 -9.15
N LYS A 827 7.43 -41.71 -9.83
CA LYS A 827 7.46 -42.69 -10.93
C LYS A 827 6.86 -42.02 -12.16
#